data_AF-A0A3D8Q7X1-F1
#
_entry.id   AF-A0A3D8Q7X1-F1
#
_cell.length_a   1.000
_cell.length_b   1.000
_cell.length_c   1.000
_cell.angle_alpha   90.00
_cell.angle_beta   90.00
_cell.angle_gamma   90.00
#
_symmetry.space_group_name_H-M   'P 1'
#
loop_
_entity.id
_entity.type
_entity.pdbx_description
1 polymer ?
#
loop_
_entity_poly.entity_id
_entity_poly.type
_entity_poly.pdbx_seq_one_letter_code
_entity_poly.pdbx_strand_id
1 'polypeptide(L)'
;MRYTVGLIFAFLISPALTRGTKLGLRGSNGTTVPYAVKQPPLTTDWTYTVGTNPWPEYPRPQLERSDWLNLNGIWTYQNASSLDAVNSPPFGQTLQNEVLVPSCLESALSGILGSYALYSWFSTSFTVPSSWSGKRVLLNFGAVDYEATVFINGHEVVFNRGGYAAFTVDCTDFVSFGKENELLRPLHSYNGDFVIPIGKQTLRPSHIFYTPCSGIWQSVWVEAAPSNYITELDIDANMYGEVNVTVHSSTGSKSPVQVVVYKTGSNKKLASYNGTSDSPFQFKVSSPKLWSPDSPTLYKIAVTLGTDKVLSYTGFRTISKGTVDGVVRPLLNGEFIFLFGTLDQGFWPDGIYTPPNREAMVYDLKMLKSLGFNMLRKHIKVENALFYQACDQMGLLLIQDMPALRPLQSKTFSNCTTVTYLPDGDQQAEFTRQLELLVNQHKNYPSIAAWVIYNEGWGQVITGYPEFGLTELVRQLDPTRLIDSTTGWFDHGAGDFSDNHHYANPQCGSPFYSINSSPYDPSRIGLQGEFGGIGQNVSIEHLWNVQEAINTINQTYEIDETNVAWNYRAHLLLTELKEQTAMFSCSGGVWTQTTDVEGEVNGLLTYDRRVLRPDATQWKADIAALYDAAAARGSGEGNATLMAL
;
A
#
# COMPACT_ATOMS: atom_id res chain seq x y z
N MET A 1 -59.91 -50.99 14.27
CA MET A 1 -59.41 -52.28 14.80
C MET A 1 -58.01 -52.02 15.35
N ARG A 2 -57.80 -52.17 16.67
CA ARG A 2 -57.06 -53.28 17.33
C ARG A 2 -55.54 -53.17 17.12
N TYR A 3 -54.64 -53.05 18.11
CA TYR A 3 -54.65 -53.00 19.61
C TYR A 3 -53.34 -52.23 20.05
N THR A 4 -53.22 -51.40 21.11
CA THR A 4 -53.17 -51.67 22.58
C THR A 4 -51.87 -52.41 22.99
N VAL A 5 -51.01 -52.08 23.99
CA VAL A 5 -50.86 -50.97 24.99
C VAL A 5 -49.46 -51.02 25.69
N GLY A 6 -49.04 -49.99 26.45
CA GLY A 6 -47.89 -50.04 27.41
C GLY A 6 -47.20 -48.67 27.65
N LEU A 7 -47.53 -47.74 28.59
CA LEU A 7 -47.87 -47.81 30.03
C LEU A 7 -46.70 -48.34 30.90
N ILE A 8 -46.12 -47.67 31.93
CA ILE A 8 -46.37 -46.41 32.72
C ILE A 8 -44.96 -45.88 33.20
N PHE A 9 -44.62 -44.58 33.42
CA PHE A 9 -44.80 -43.82 34.69
C PHE A 9 -44.34 -42.34 34.64
N ALA A 10 -45.09 -41.48 35.32
CA ALA A 10 -44.70 -40.12 35.71
C ALA A 10 -44.84 -39.95 37.23
N PHE A 11 -44.03 -39.08 37.85
CA PHE A 11 -44.21 -38.64 39.24
C PHE A 11 -44.06 -37.13 39.36
N LEU A 12 -45.04 -36.50 40.01
CA LEU A 12 -45.08 -35.08 40.41
C LEU A 12 -44.67 -34.97 41.88
N ILE A 13 -43.72 -34.08 42.23
CA ILE A 13 -43.62 -33.49 43.59
C ILE A 13 -43.21 -32.00 43.49
N SER A 14 -43.77 -31.21 44.41
CA SER A 14 -43.72 -29.73 44.54
C SER A 14 -42.40 -29.14 45.09
N PRO A 15 -42.23 -27.80 45.10
CA PRO A 15 -40.94 -27.13 45.33
C PRO A 15 -40.64 -26.75 46.80
N ALA A 16 -39.36 -26.58 47.12
CA ALA A 16 -38.89 -25.87 48.32
C ALA A 16 -37.52 -25.20 48.10
N LEU A 17 -37.34 -24.00 48.66
CA LEU A 17 -36.09 -23.23 48.61
C LEU A 17 -34.98 -23.87 49.46
N THR A 18 -33.75 -23.92 48.93
CA THR A 18 -32.53 -23.80 49.74
C THR A 18 -31.50 -22.91 49.05
N ARG A 19 -30.85 -22.03 49.83
CA ARG A 19 -29.77 -21.15 49.35
C ARG A 19 -28.52 -21.99 49.04
N GLY A 20 -28.14 -22.09 47.78
CA GLY A 20 -26.83 -22.54 47.33
C GLY A 20 -25.90 -21.36 47.07
N THR A 21 -24.67 -21.41 47.59
CA THR A 21 -23.64 -20.38 47.38
C THR A 21 -23.24 -20.28 45.90
N LYS A 22 -23.06 -19.06 45.40
CA LYS A 22 -22.32 -18.82 44.14
C LYS A 22 -20.87 -19.26 44.33
N LEU A 23 -20.54 -20.51 43.99
CA LEU A 23 -19.16 -20.84 43.64
C LEU A 23 -18.86 -20.16 42.30
N GLY A 24 -17.82 -19.33 42.29
CA GLY A 24 -17.31 -18.79 41.02
C GLY A 24 -16.82 -19.94 40.15
N LEU A 25 -17.31 -19.99 38.91
CA LEU A 25 -16.66 -20.77 37.86
C LEU A 25 -15.28 -20.15 37.62
N ARG A 26 -14.25 -20.80 38.16
CA ARG A 26 -12.86 -20.56 37.72
C ARG A 26 -12.81 -20.73 36.21
N GLY A 27 -12.13 -19.81 35.53
CA GLY A 27 -11.94 -19.87 34.09
C GLY A 27 -11.36 -21.22 33.65
N SER A 28 -11.74 -21.66 32.45
CA SER A 28 -11.13 -22.81 31.80
C SER A 28 -9.64 -22.55 31.58
N ASN A 29 -8.78 -23.40 32.14
CA ASN A 29 -7.37 -23.48 31.76
C ASN A 29 -7.24 -24.03 30.32
N GLY A 30 -7.59 -23.23 29.33
CA GLY A 30 -7.21 -23.46 27.94
C GLY A 30 -5.76 -23.03 27.75
N THR A 31 -4.88 -23.96 27.43
CA THR A 31 -3.54 -23.62 26.94
C THR A 31 -3.66 -23.01 25.55
N THR A 32 -3.09 -21.83 25.33
CA THR A 32 -3.00 -21.21 24.00
C THR A 32 -2.35 -22.16 23.00
N VAL A 33 -2.91 -22.25 21.80
CA VAL A 33 -2.30 -22.99 20.69
C VAL A 33 -1.04 -22.23 20.24
N PRO A 34 0.17 -22.80 20.36
CA PRO A 34 1.40 -22.08 20.06
C PRO A 34 1.57 -21.83 18.57
N TYR A 35 2.32 -20.78 18.24
CA TYR A 35 2.56 -20.33 16.89
C TYR A 35 3.37 -21.36 16.09
N ALA A 36 2.91 -21.61 14.87
CA ALA A 36 3.69 -22.24 13.82
C ALA A 36 3.17 -21.75 12.46
N VAL A 37 4.09 -21.36 11.57
CA VAL A 37 3.81 -21.07 10.16
C VAL A 37 2.99 -22.23 9.57
N LYS A 38 1.86 -21.92 8.93
CA LYS A 38 1.02 -22.94 8.28
C LYS A 38 1.59 -23.31 6.90
N GLN A 39 1.05 -24.35 6.29
CA GLN A 39 1.36 -24.68 4.91
C GLN A 39 0.51 -23.80 3.97
N PRO A 40 1.09 -22.84 3.22
CA PRO A 40 0.35 -22.16 2.15
C PRO A 40 0.16 -23.11 0.94
N PRO A 41 -0.78 -22.81 0.04
CA PRO A 41 -0.88 -23.47 -1.27
C PRO A 41 0.40 -23.36 -2.12
N LEU A 42 1.20 -22.32 -1.90
CA LEU A 42 2.51 -22.09 -2.54
C LEU A 42 3.45 -21.37 -1.57
N THR A 43 4.71 -21.80 -1.47
CA THR A 43 5.73 -21.17 -0.59
C THR A 43 6.66 -20.28 -1.39
N THR A 44 7.26 -19.27 -0.76
CA THR A 44 8.48 -18.59 -1.22
C THR A 44 9.71 -19.17 -0.55
N ASP A 45 10.92 -18.77 -0.97
CA ASP A 45 12.16 -19.14 -0.28
C ASP A 45 12.31 -18.46 1.09
N TRP A 46 11.48 -17.44 1.38
CA TRP A 46 11.47 -16.74 2.67
C TRP A 46 10.42 -17.26 3.66
N THR A 47 9.45 -18.10 3.25
CA THR A 47 8.29 -18.52 4.08
C THR A 47 8.68 -18.98 5.48
N TYR A 48 9.72 -19.81 5.61
CA TYR A 48 10.17 -20.36 6.90
C TYR A 48 11.33 -19.57 7.54
N THR A 49 11.76 -18.47 6.92
CA THR A 49 12.86 -17.60 7.40
C THR A 49 12.38 -16.40 8.21
N VAL A 50 11.08 -16.07 8.15
CA VAL A 50 10.45 -14.95 8.89
C VAL A 50 10.72 -14.97 10.39
N GLY A 51 10.79 -16.17 10.98
CA GLY A 51 10.97 -16.36 12.42
C GLY A 51 9.84 -15.76 13.26
N THR A 52 10.16 -15.37 14.50
CA THR A 52 9.23 -14.79 15.48
C THR A 52 9.53 -13.32 15.80
N ASN A 53 10.45 -12.70 15.07
CA ASN A 53 10.81 -11.28 15.19
C ASN A 53 10.81 -10.62 13.79
N PRO A 54 9.63 -10.53 13.14
CA PRO A 54 9.51 -10.04 11.77
C PRO A 54 9.67 -8.51 11.71
N TRP A 55 10.21 -8.02 10.59
CA TRP A 55 10.40 -6.58 10.35
C TRP A 55 11.09 -5.83 11.51
N PRO A 56 12.36 -6.16 11.82
CA PRO A 56 13.11 -5.55 12.91
C PRO A 56 13.54 -4.10 12.65
N GLU A 57 13.40 -3.60 11.42
CA GLU A 57 13.77 -2.24 11.04
C GLU A 57 12.82 -1.17 11.61
N TYR A 58 13.33 0.06 11.79
CA TYR A 58 12.50 1.19 12.25
C TYR A 58 11.42 1.56 11.21
N PRO A 59 10.11 1.49 11.53
CA PRO A 59 9.06 1.57 10.51
C PRO A 59 8.82 2.93 9.85
N ARG A 60 9.34 4.06 10.37
CA ARG A 60 9.11 5.42 9.81
C ARG A 60 10.40 6.08 9.31
N PRO A 61 10.96 5.68 8.16
CA PRO A 61 12.24 6.21 7.66
C PRO A 61 12.24 7.73 7.36
N GLN A 62 11.06 8.35 7.21
CA GLN A 62 10.89 9.80 7.06
C GLN A 62 10.79 10.57 8.40
N LEU A 63 10.62 9.87 9.53
CA LEU A 63 10.54 10.45 10.88
C LEU A 63 11.15 9.50 11.93
N GLU A 64 12.47 9.29 11.84
CA GLU A 64 13.23 8.36 12.67
C GLU A 64 13.57 8.93 14.05
N ARG A 65 13.15 8.23 15.12
CA ARG A 65 13.53 8.48 16.52
C ARG A 65 14.44 7.38 17.06
N SER A 66 15.35 7.74 17.96
CA SER A 66 16.26 6.78 18.63
C SER A 66 15.57 5.95 19.71
N ASP A 67 14.59 6.53 20.39
CA ASP A 67 13.95 5.94 21.57
C ASP A 67 12.64 5.27 21.14
N TRP A 68 12.73 3.99 20.77
CA TRP A 68 11.59 3.21 20.31
C TRP A 68 11.67 1.74 20.76
N LEU A 69 10.54 1.04 20.67
CA LEU A 69 10.39 -0.39 20.90
C LEU A 69 9.59 -1.01 19.76
N ASN A 70 10.11 -2.08 19.17
CA ASN A 70 9.35 -2.91 18.25
C ASN A 70 8.35 -3.79 19.03
N LEU A 71 7.08 -3.81 18.63
CA LEU A 71 6.05 -4.69 19.17
C LEU A 71 5.64 -5.81 18.19
N ASN A 72 6.35 -5.95 17.06
CA ASN A 72 6.22 -7.10 16.18
C ASN A 72 6.65 -8.39 16.88
N GLY A 73 6.11 -9.51 16.42
CA GLY A 73 6.40 -10.85 16.94
C GLY A 73 5.13 -11.62 17.23
N ILE A 74 5.18 -12.52 18.20
CA ILE A 74 4.05 -13.38 18.55
C ILE A 74 3.10 -12.66 19.52
N TRP A 75 1.87 -12.50 19.07
CA TRP A 75 0.73 -12.03 19.87
C TRP A 75 -0.21 -13.21 20.11
N THR A 76 -1.20 -13.04 20.98
CA THR A 76 -2.31 -14.01 21.12
C THR A 76 -3.56 -13.52 20.37
N TYR A 77 -4.43 -14.46 19.98
CA TYR A 77 -5.53 -14.27 19.05
C TYR A 77 -6.76 -15.13 19.37
N GLN A 78 -7.95 -14.57 19.18
CA GLN A 78 -9.20 -15.33 19.02
C GLN A 78 -10.24 -14.55 18.21
N ASN A 79 -11.18 -15.23 17.56
CA ASN A 79 -12.34 -14.54 16.97
C ASN A 79 -13.21 -13.92 18.09
N ALA A 80 -13.83 -12.78 17.81
CA ALA A 80 -14.88 -12.22 18.66
C ALA A 80 -16.27 -12.74 18.25
N SER A 81 -17.26 -12.64 19.14
CA SER A 81 -18.61 -13.15 18.88
C SER A 81 -19.44 -12.27 17.94
N SER A 82 -19.18 -10.96 17.93
CA SER A 82 -19.95 -9.94 17.23
C SER A 82 -19.24 -8.58 17.34
N LEU A 83 -19.72 -7.59 16.59
CA LEU A 83 -19.32 -6.18 16.74
C LEU A 83 -19.48 -5.67 18.18
N ASP A 84 -20.59 -6.02 18.84
CA ASP A 84 -20.90 -5.60 20.21
C ASP A 84 -19.92 -6.12 21.27
N ALA A 85 -19.06 -7.09 20.93
CA ALA A 85 -18.01 -7.57 21.84
C ALA A 85 -17.06 -6.46 22.31
N VAL A 86 -16.92 -5.37 21.54
CA VAL A 86 -16.15 -4.17 21.91
C VAL A 86 -16.57 -3.59 23.27
N ASN A 87 -17.83 -3.77 23.69
CA ASN A 87 -18.35 -3.32 24.99
C ASN A 87 -17.91 -4.19 26.19
N SER A 88 -17.18 -5.29 25.95
CA SER A 88 -16.67 -6.21 26.98
C SER A 88 -15.38 -6.88 26.48
N PRO A 89 -14.28 -6.12 26.32
CA PRO A 89 -13.02 -6.65 25.82
C PRO A 89 -12.44 -7.72 26.76
N PRO A 90 -11.75 -8.76 26.24
CA PRO A 90 -11.26 -9.90 27.02
C PRO A 90 -9.98 -9.57 27.82
N PHE A 91 -9.97 -8.43 28.53
CA PHE A 91 -8.83 -7.94 29.30
C PHE A 91 -8.42 -8.89 30.43
N GLY A 92 -7.11 -9.13 30.56
CA GLY A 92 -6.54 -10.09 31.50
C GLY A 92 -6.89 -11.56 31.20
N GLN A 93 -7.33 -11.89 29.98
CA GLN A 93 -7.68 -13.24 29.56
C GLN A 93 -6.71 -13.79 28.52
N THR A 94 -6.29 -15.04 28.70
CA THR A 94 -5.52 -15.79 27.71
C THR A 94 -6.37 -16.06 26.47
N LEU A 95 -5.97 -15.53 25.31
CA LEU A 95 -6.64 -15.82 24.04
C LEU A 95 -6.22 -17.20 23.49
N GLN A 96 -7.04 -17.75 22.59
CA GLN A 96 -7.02 -19.17 22.22
C GLN A 96 -5.79 -19.62 21.40
N ASN A 97 -5.25 -18.75 20.55
CA ASN A 97 -4.16 -19.07 19.62
C ASN A 97 -3.04 -18.04 19.73
N GLU A 98 -1.83 -18.39 19.31
CA GLU A 98 -0.78 -17.43 18.99
C GLU A 98 -0.83 -17.05 17.49
N VAL A 99 -0.47 -15.81 17.18
CA VAL A 99 -0.46 -15.24 15.81
C VAL A 99 0.81 -14.40 15.60
N LEU A 100 1.37 -14.43 14.40
CA LEU A 100 2.46 -13.53 14.02
C LEU A 100 1.93 -12.14 13.65
N VAL A 101 2.52 -11.09 14.23
CA VAL A 101 2.25 -9.70 13.87
C VAL A 101 3.56 -9.04 13.39
N PRO A 102 3.58 -8.36 12.22
CA PRO A 102 2.47 -8.22 11.29
C PRO A 102 2.21 -9.45 10.44
N SER A 103 0.93 -9.70 10.13
CA SER A 103 0.48 -10.59 9.06
C SER A 103 -1.01 -10.38 8.74
N CYS A 104 -1.45 -10.82 7.57
CA CYS A 104 -2.87 -11.04 7.28
C CYS A 104 -3.34 -12.33 7.94
N LEU A 105 -4.50 -12.38 8.59
CA LEU A 105 -5.01 -13.59 9.26
C LEU A 105 -5.24 -14.78 8.31
N GLU A 106 -5.56 -14.49 7.06
CA GLU A 106 -5.75 -15.43 5.96
C GLU A 106 -4.43 -16.03 5.45
N SER A 107 -3.29 -15.40 5.79
CA SER A 107 -1.97 -15.81 5.33
C SER A 107 -1.42 -17.00 6.12
N ALA A 108 -0.51 -17.77 5.52
CA ALA A 108 0.16 -18.86 6.21
C ALA A 108 1.19 -18.38 7.24
N LEU A 109 1.81 -17.20 7.00
CA LEU A 109 2.76 -16.57 7.94
C LEU A 109 2.10 -16.23 9.28
N SER A 110 0.81 -15.92 9.30
CA SER A 110 0.06 -15.62 10.53
C SER A 110 0.07 -16.75 11.56
N GLY A 111 0.22 -18.00 11.11
CA GLY A 111 -0.01 -19.17 11.96
C GLY A 111 -1.50 -19.47 12.21
N ILE A 112 -2.42 -18.73 11.58
CA ILE A 112 -3.87 -18.93 11.67
C ILE A 112 -4.39 -19.58 10.38
N LEU A 113 -4.06 -19.02 9.20
CA LEU A 113 -4.62 -19.41 7.89
C LEU A 113 -6.17 -19.39 7.94
N GLY A 114 -6.72 -18.26 8.42
CA GLY A 114 -8.15 -18.05 8.60
C GLY A 114 -8.89 -17.96 7.26
N SER A 115 -10.17 -18.35 7.25
CA SER A 115 -11.01 -18.28 6.04
C SER A 115 -12.05 -17.16 6.07
N TYR A 116 -12.45 -16.69 7.25
CA TYR A 116 -13.41 -15.59 7.45
C TYR A 116 -13.15 -14.89 8.79
N ALA A 117 -12.15 -14.00 8.86
CA ALA A 117 -11.83 -13.23 10.05
C ALA A 117 -12.65 -11.94 10.18
N LEU A 118 -13.97 -12.02 9.95
CA LEU A 118 -14.88 -11.01 10.49
C LEU A 118 -14.81 -11.15 12.01
N TYR A 119 -14.36 -10.10 12.68
CA TYR A 119 -14.27 -9.96 14.12
C TYR A 119 -13.18 -10.78 14.83
N SER A 120 -12.12 -10.09 15.28
CA SER A 120 -10.91 -10.66 15.90
C SER A 120 -10.40 -9.86 17.08
N TRP A 121 -10.06 -10.55 18.17
CA TRP A 121 -9.26 -10.04 19.28
C TRP A 121 -7.80 -10.46 19.10
N PHE A 122 -6.91 -9.49 19.24
CA PHE A 122 -5.47 -9.66 19.40
C PHE A 122 -5.07 -9.15 20.79
N SER A 123 -4.19 -9.85 21.51
CA SER A 123 -3.59 -9.38 22.76
C SER A 123 -2.07 -9.59 22.75
N THR A 124 -1.32 -8.58 23.18
CA THR A 124 0.12 -8.68 23.48
C THR A 124 0.47 -7.91 24.73
N SER A 125 1.64 -8.19 25.30
CA SER A 125 2.16 -7.44 26.43
C SER A 125 3.49 -6.77 26.14
N PHE A 126 3.69 -5.57 26.71
CA PHE A 126 4.89 -4.77 26.48
C PHE A 126 5.30 -3.96 27.72
N THR A 127 6.60 -3.75 27.90
CA THR A 127 7.14 -2.98 29.03
C THR A 127 7.67 -1.64 28.56
N VAL A 128 7.02 -0.55 28.97
CA VAL A 128 7.52 0.81 28.73
C VAL A 128 8.69 1.09 29.69
N PRO A 129 9.89 1.48 29.22
CA PRO A 129 11.05 1.74 30.07
C PRO A 129 10.78 2.83 31.12
N SER A 130 11.21 2.63 32.36
CA SER A 130 11.09 3.64 33.42
C SER A 130 11.85 4.93 33.11
N SER A 131 12.89 4.87 32.27
CA SER A 131 13.62 6.01 31.73
C SER A 131 12.80 6.90 30.78
N TRP A 132 11.61 6.46 30.36
CA TRP A 132 10.67 7.26 29.57
C TRP A 132 9.66 8.02 30.46
N SER A 133 9.71 7.87 31.80
CA SER A 133 8.84 8.63 32.68
C SER A 133 9.02 10.15 32.50
N GLY A 134 7.90 10.87 32.33
CA GLY A 134 7.90 12.30 31.99
C GLY A 134 8.03 12.61 30.48
N LYS A 135 8.19 11.60 29.63
CA LYS A 135 8.01 11.69 28.18
C LYS A 135 6.57 11.31 27.78
N ARG A 136 6.18 11.69 26.57
CA ARG A 136 5.05 11.10 25.84
C ARG A 136 5.42 9.72 25.33
N VAL A 137 4.47 8.81 25.40
CA VAL A 137 4.56 7.43 24.89
C VAL A 137 3.59 7.32 23.72
N LEU A 138 4.13 7.15 22.52
CA LEU A 138 3.36 7.15 21.27
C LEU A 138 3.27 5.72 20.76
N LEU A 139 2.08 5.14 20.75
CA LEU A 139 1.82 3.84 20.13
C LEU A 139 1.45 4.06 18.65
N ASN A 140 2.09 3.31 17.76
CA ASN A 140 1.97 3.47 16.32
C ASN A 140 1.60 2.15 15.63
N PHE A 141 0.84 2.28 14.55
CA PHE A 141 0.46 1.18 13.66
C PHE A 141 0.71 1.58 12.20
N GLY A 142 1.36 0.70 11.44
CA GLY A 142 1.63 0.94 10.02
C GLY A 142 0.38 0.92 9.15
N ALA A 143 -0.48 -0.08 9.35
CA ALA A 143 -1.77 -0.27 8.69
C ALA A 143 -2.50 -1.46 9.35
N VAL A 144 -3.82 -1.42 9.42
CA VAL A 144 -4.69 -2.52 9.90
C VAL A 144 -6.01 -2.48 9.17
N ASP A 145 -6.41 -3.62 8.61
CA ASP A 145 -7.63 -3.68 7.82
C ASP A 145 -8.82 -4.21 8.63
N TYR A 146 -9.96 -3.52 8.73
CA TYR A 146 -10.29 -2.17 8.19
C TYR A 146 -10.66 -1.14 9.26
N GLU A 147 -11.26 -1.58 10.38
CA GLU A 147 -11.57 -0.74 11.54
C GLU A 147 -10.84 -1.25 12.77
N ALA A 148 -10.60 -0.36 13.74
CA ALA A 148 -9.82 -0.72 14.91
C ALA A 148 -10.03 0.16 16.15
N THR A 149 -10.69 -0.37 17.19
CA THR A 149 -10.72 0.18 18.57
C THR A 149 -9.60 -0.38 19.45
N VAL A 150 -8.60 0.44 19.78
CA VAL A 150 -7.41 0.09 20.58
C VAL A 150 -7.70 0.20 22.07
N PHE A 151 -7.31 -0.81 22.86
CA PHE A 151 -7.32 -0.73 24.32
C PHE A 151 -5.93 -0.96 24.92
N ILE A 152 -5.61 -0.23 25.99
CA ILE A 152 -4.40 -0.44 26.80
C ILE A 152 -4.81 -0.52 28.26
N ASN A 153 -4.36 -1.57 28.96
CA ASN A 153 -4.67 -1.79 30.38
C ASN A 153 -6.18 -1.73 30.70
N GLY A 154 -7.03 -2.18 29.76
CA GLY A 154 -8.49 -2.20 29.89
C GLY A 154 -9.20 -0.90 29.51
N HIS A 155 -8.47 0.15 29.13
CA HIS A 155 -9.03 1.44 28.71
C HIS A 155 -9.01 1.58 27.19
N GLU A 156 -10.10 2.05 26.59
CA GLU A 156 -10.14 2.44 25.17
C GLU A 156 -9.28 3.71 24.94
N VAL A 157 -8.45 3.69 23.90
CA VAL A 157 -7.43 4.73 23.64
C VAL A 157 -7.65 5.44 22.30
N VAL A 158 -8.02 4.71 21.24
CA VAL A 158 -8.32 5.29 19.92
C VAL A 158 -9.15 4.36 19.05
N PHE A 159 -10.02 4.92 18.21
CA PHE A 159 -10.65 4.25 17.07
C PHE A 159 -9.98 4.72 15.75
N ASN A 160 -9.65 3.77 14.87
CA ASN A 160 -9.19 4.02 13.50
C ASN A 160 -10.12 3.37 12.48
N ARG A 161 -10.26 4.01 11.32
CA ARG A 161 -10.91 3.47 10.11
C ARG A 161 -9.97 3.66 8.93
N GLY A 162 -9.89 2.67 8.05
CA GLY A 162 -9.05 2.68 6.84
C GLY A 162 -7.95 1.62 6.92
N GLY A 163 -7.88 0.76 5.90
CA GLY A 163 -7.04 -0.44 5.90
C GLY A 163 -5.56 -0.24 5.59
N TYR A 164 -5.18 0.94 5.08
CA TYR A 164 -3.88 1.17 4.42
C TYR A 164 -3.04 2.29 5.05
N ALA A 165 -3.65 3.17 5.84
CA ALA A 165 -2.97 4.34 6.39
C ALA A 165 -2.41 4.06 7.79
N ALA A 166 -1.25 4.65 8.09
CA ALA A 166 -0.67 4.60 9.41
C ALA A 166 -1.41 5.53 10.38
N PHE A 167 -1.39 5.19 11.67
CA PHE A 167 -1.90 6.08 12.71
C PHE A 167 -1.11 5.96 14.02
N THR A 168 -1.11 7.05 14.79
CA THR A 168 -0.40 7.20 16.06
C THR A 168 -1.37 7.64 17.15
N VAL A 169 -1.17 7.15 18.37
CA VAL A 169 -1.91 7.61 19.56
C VAL A 169 -0.95 7.87 20.72
N ASP A 170 -1.15 8.98 21.43
CA ASP A 170 -0.51 9.22 22.72
C ASP A 170 -1.18 8.34 23.78
N CYS A 171 -0.48 7.33 24.27
CA CYS A 171 -0.96 6.40 25.28
C CYS A 171 -0.37 6.64 26.68
N THR A 172 0.28 7.79 26.90
CA THR A 172 1.04 8.10 28.15
C THR A 172 0.22 7.89 29.41
N ASP A 173 -1.05 8.32 29.42
CA ASP A 173 -1.91 8.25 30.61
C ASP A 173 -2.50 6.85 30.87
N PHE A 174 -2.32 5.92 29.92
CA PHE A 174 -2.84 4.54 29.99
C PHE A 174 -1.75 3.51 30.29
N VAL A 175 -0.47 3.86 30.18
CA VAL A 175 0.66 2.95 30.43
C VAL A 175 1.24 3.03 31.84
N SER A 176 1.64 1.87 32.37
CA SER A 176 2.45 1.72 33.56
C SER A 176 3.93 1.60 33.21
N PHE A 177 4.70 2.65 33.50
CA PHE A 177 6.16 2.67 33.32
C PHE A 177 6.86 1.62 34.21
N GLY A 178 7.82 0.90 33.63
CA GLY A 178 8.59 -0.15 34.30
C GLY A 178 7.78 -1.41 34.65
N LYS A 179 6.57 -1.55 34.09
CA LYS A 179 5.70 -2.72 34.25
C LYS A 179 5.23 -3.22 32.88
N GLU A 180 4.72 -4.44 32.90
CA GLU A 180 3.96 -5.02 31.79
C GLU A 180 2.65 -4.25 31.58
N ASN A 181 2.32 -4.01 30.31
CA ASN A 181 1.09 -3.38 29.84
C ASN A 181 0.44 -4.32 28.83
N GLU A 182 -0.86 -4.55 28.94
CA GLU A 182 -1.60 -5.35 27.96
C GLU A 182 -2.21 -4.42 26.90
N LEU A 183 -1.93 -4.72 25.63
CA LEU A 183 -2.48 -4.07 24.44
C LEU A 183 -3.47 -5.02 23.78
N LEU A 184 -4.74 -4.60 23.70
CA LEU A 184 -5.78 -5.32 22.96
C LEU A 184 -6.13 -4.59 21.67
N ARG A 185 -6.15 -5.30 20.55
CA ARG A 185 -6.47 -4.75 19.22
C ARG A 185 -7.30 -5.68 18.31
N PRO A 186 -7.93 -5.18 17.23
CA PRO A 186 -9.39 -5.33 17.13
C PRO A 186 -9.91 -5.89 15.79
N LEU A 187 -11.25 -5.95 15.75
CA LEU A 187 -12.15 -6.47 14.72
C LEU A 187 -11.98 -5.88 13.29
N HIS A 188 -11.58 -6.72 12.34
CA HIS A 188 -12.00 -6.64 10.92
C HIS A 188 -13.50 -7.06 10.80
N SER A 189 -14.16 -7.04 9.64
CA SER A 189 -14.63 -5.87 8.91
C SER A 189 -15.94 -6.26 8.17
N TYR A 190 -16.55 -5.28 7.48
CA TYR A 190 -17.37 -5.41 6.28
C TYR A 190 -18.56 -6.40 6.22
N ASN A 191 -19.74 -5.85 5.91
CA ASN A 191 -20.86 -6.56 5.29
C ASN A 191 -21.02 -6.15 3.81
N GLY A 192 -21.47 -7.09 2.96
CA GLY A 192 -21.30 -7.08 1.49
C GLY A 192 -21.88 -5.93 0.65
N ASP A 193 -22.54 -4.96 1.27
CA ASP A 193 -23.26 -3.87 0.59
C ASP A 193 -22.58 -2.48 0.76
N PHE A 194 -21.61 -2.32 1.66
CA PHE A 194 -20.88 -1.06 1.84
C PHE A 194 -19.86 -0.86 0.69
N VAL A 195 -19.45 0.38 0.40
CA VAL A 195 -18.45 0.69 -0.65
C VAL A 195 -17.25 1.39 -0.03
N ILE A 196 -16.12 0.68 0.09
CA ILE A 196 -14.87 1.16 0.70
C ILE A 196 -13.64 0.79 -0.14
N PRO A 197 -12.49 1.45 0.09
CA PRO A 197 -11.20 1.07 -0.50
C PRO A 197 -10.82 -0.36 -0.12
N ILE A 198 -10.81 -1.27 -1.10
CA ILE A 198 -10.47 -2.70 -0.92
C ILE A 198 -9.37 -3.19 -1.87
N GLY A 199 -9.04 -2.43 -2.92
CA GLY A 199 -8.16 -2.90 -3.98
C GLY A 199 -8.78 -4.12 -4.69
N LYS A 200 -7.99 -5.19 -4.88
CA LYS A 200 -8.44 -6.47 -5.48
C LYS A 200 -8.90 -7.55 -4.49
N GLN A 201 -9.05 -7.21 -3.20
CA GLN A 201 -9.48 -8.18 -2.17
C GLN A 201 -10.92 -8.65 -2.37
N THR A 202 -11.18 -9.94 -2.14
CA THR A 202 -12.54 -10.50 -2.17
C THR A 202 -12.68 -11.69 -1.24
N LEU A 203 -13.87 -11.88 -0.65
CA LEU A 203 -14.24 -13.11 0.07
C LEU A 203 -14.46 -14.31 -0.86
N ARG A 204 -14.37 -14.12 -2.19
CA ARG A 204 -14.51 -15.15 -3.21
C ARG A 204 -13.49 -14.91 -4.33
N PRO A 205 -12.22 -15.35 -4.15
CA PRO A 205 -11.17 -15.15 -5.15
C PRO A 205 -11.51 -15.76 -6.51
N SER A 206 -11.15 -15.05 -7.56
CA SER A 206 -11.32 -15.44 -8.96
C SER A 206 -10.49 -14.56 -9.88
N HIS A 207 -9.62 -15.17 -10.68
CA HIS A 207 -8.73 -14.48 -11.63
C HIS A 207 -7.99 -13.27 -11.03
N ILE A 208 -8.40 -12.04 -11.38
CA ILE A 208 -7.84 -10.76 -10.91
C ILE A 208 -8.30 -10.33 -9.51
N PHE A 209 -9.18 -11.09 -8.84
CA PHE A 209 -9.62 -10.82 -7.48
C PHE A 209 -9.06 -11.89 -6.54
N TYR A 210 -8.40 -11.46 -5.46
CA TYR A 210 -7.52 -12.31 -4.66
C TYR A 210 -7.98 -12.46 -3.20
N THR A 211 -7.32 -13.37 -2.47
CA THR A 211 -7.52 -13.61 -1.04
C THR A 211 -7.45 -12.29 -0.24
N PRO A 212 -8.36 -12.03 0.71
CA PRO A 212 -8.36 -10.78 1.48
C PRO A 212 -7.29 -10.80 2.59
N CYS A 213 -7.03 -9.64 3.18
CA CYS A 213 -6.07 -9.45 4.25
C CYS A 213 -6.75 -8.78 5.46
N SER A 214 -7.05 -9.56 6.48
CA SER A 214 -7.65 -9.08 7.73
C SER A 214 -6.61 -8.87 8.83
N GLY A 215 -6.82 -7.84 9.67
CA GLY A 215 -6.07 -7.66 10.92
C GLY A 215 -4.78 -6.85 10.79
N ILE A 216 -3.80 -7.14 11.64
CA ILE A 216 -2.60 -6.31 11.83
C ILE A 216 -1.50 -6.67 10.82
N TRP A 217 -1.61 -6.13 9.60
CA TRP A 217 -0.76 -6.54 8.46
C TRP A 217 0.47 -5.65 8.21
N GLN A 218 0.66 -4.56 8.95
CA GLN A 218 1.93 -3.84 9.04
C GLN A 218 2.37 -3.58 10.48
N SER A 219 3.65 -3.23 10.67
CA SER A 219 4.33 -3.19 11.96
C SER A 219 3.61 -2.40 13.06
N VAL A 220 3.89 -2.79 14.31
CA VAL A 220 3.47 -2.12 15.53
C VAL A 220 4.69 -1.72 16.33
N TRP A 221 4.75 -0.47 16.82
CA TRP A 221 5.88 0.00 17.62
C TRP A 221 5.48 1.14 18.55
N VAL A 222 6.30 1.38 19.58
CA VAL A 222 6.13 2.48 20.53
C VAL A 222 7.34 3.41 20.44
N GLU A 223 7.11 4.73 20.39
CA GLU A 223 8.14 5.76 20.43
C GLU A 223 8.05 6.57 21.74
N ALA A 224 9.19 7.10 22.20
CA ALA A 224 9.23 8.10 23.26
C ALA A 224 9.47 9.50 22.69
N ALA A 225 8.65 10.46 23.08
CA ALA A 225 8.74 11.84 22.59
C ALA A 225 8.64 12.86 23.74
N PRO A 226 9.16 14.10 23.61
CA PRO A 226 8.93 15.15 24.61
C PRO A 226 7.47 15.61 24.66
N SER A 227 7.12 16.51 25.59
CA SER A 227 5.75 17.03 25.73
C SER A 227 5.24 17.80 24.50
N ASN A 228 6.13 18.53 23.82
CA ASN A 228 5.93 19.05 22.47
C ASN A 228 6.88 18.30 21.52
N TYR A 229 6.33 17.66 20.50
CA TYR A 229 7.07 16.76 19.61
C TYR A 229 6.65 16.94 18.15
N ILE A 230 7.48 16.48 17.23
CA ILE A 230 7.24 16.56 15.79
C ILE A 230 6.26 15.45 15.39
N THR A 231 5.07 15.79 14.93
CA THR A 231 4.08 14.81 14.45
C THR A 231 4.41 14.36 13.02
N GLU A 232 4.75 15.34 12.18
CA GLU A 232 4.91 15.22 10.74
C GLU A 232 5.93 16.24 10.21
N LEU A 233 6.52 15.95 9.06
CA LEU A 233 7.38 16.84 8.31
C LEU A 233 6.81 16.93 6.89
N ASP A 234 6.70 18.13 6.34
CA ASP A 234 6.57 18.35 4.90
C ASP A 234 7.94 18.77 4.39
N ILE A 235 8.55 18.02 3.46
CA ILE A 235 9.86 18.34 2.87
C ILE A 235 9.80 18.18 1.36
N ASP A 236 9.82 19.31 0.67
CA ASP A 236 10.04 19.40 -0.78
C ASP A 236 11.43 19.99 -1.05
N ALA A 237 12.19 19.38 -1.96
CA ALA A 237 13.55 19.76 -2.30
C ALA A 237 13.74 19.77 -3.82
N ASN A 238 13.64 20.95 -4.43
CA ASN A 238 13.61 21.10 -5.88
C ASN A 238 15.00 20.99 -6.53
N MET A 239 15.03 20.87 -7.86
CA MET A 239 16.30 20.73 -8.61
C MET A 239 17.23 21.95 -8.53
N TYR A 240 16.74 23.12 -8.11
CA TYR A 240 17.54 24.32 -7.92
C TYR A 240 18.18 24.41 -6.52
N GLY A 241 17.95 23.40 -5.68
CA GLY A 241 18.46 23.34 -4.31
C GLY A 241 17.63 24.11 -3.29
N GLU A 242 16.43 24.58 -3.65
CA GLU A 242 15.51 25.17 -2.69
C GLU A 242 14.78 24.06 -1.94
N VAL A 243 14.71 24.21 -0.62
CA VAL A 243 14.07 23.25 0.28
C VAL A 243 12.94 23.97 1.00
N ASN A 244 11.71 23.57 0.70
CA ASN A 244 10.50 23.99 1.37
C ASN A 244 10.25 23.03 2.54
N VAL A 245 10.06 23.56 3.75
CA VAL A 245 9.83 22.75 4.95
C VAL A 245 8.67 23.30 5.78
N THR A 246 7.77 22.41 6.18
CA THR A 246 6.87 22.61 7.33
C THR A 246 7.19 21.55 8.37
N VAL A 247 7.22 21.93 9.65
CA VAL A 247 7.43 21.01 10.77
C VAL A 247 6.22 21.12 11.68
N HIS A 248 5.40 20.07 11.73
CA HIS A 248 4.16 20.05 12.49
C HIS A 248 4.43 19.66 13.93
N SER A 249 3.88 20.41 14.88
CA SER A 249 4.07 20.18 16.32
C SER A 249 2.82 19.59 16.97
N SER A 250 3.01 18.70 17.93
CA SER A 250 1.91 18.05 18.66
C SER A 250 1.06 19.01 19.50
N THR A 251 1.55 20.22 19.74
CA THR A 251 0.82 21.28 20.44
C THR A 251 0.19 22.32 19.50
N GLY A 252 0.38 22.19 18.18
CA GLY A 252 -0.01 23.20 17.18
C GLY A 252 0.56 24.59 17.44
N SER A 253 1.61 24.69 18.27
CA SER A 253 2.08 25.93 18.87
C SER A 253 3.48 26.28 18.36
N LYS A 254 3.53 27.34 17.56
CA LYS A 254 4.73 27.91 16.92
C LYS A 254 5.93 27.95 17.87
N SER A 255 6.90 27.07 17.59
CA SER A 255 8.08 26.82 18.41
C SER A 255 9.34 26.86 17.54
N PRO A 256 10.51 27.26 18.08
CA PRO A 256 11.76 27.28 17.31
C PRO A 256 12.16 25.88 16.83
N VAL A 257 12.51 25.78 15.54
CA VAL A 257 12.95 24.55 14.88
C VAL A 257 14.33 24.77 14.27
N GLN A 258 15.21 23.76 14.35
CA GLN A 258 16.44 23.71 13.57
C GLN A 258 16.38 22.54 12.56
N VAL A 259 16.72 22.83 11.30
CA VAL A 259 16.89 21.84 10.22
C VAL A 259 18.35 21.81 9.80
N VAL A 260 18.92 20.61 9.65
CA VAL A 260 20.30 20.40 9.21
C VAL A 260 20.34 19.38 8.07
N VAL A 261 20.88 19.78 6.91
CA VAL A 261 21.11 18.89 5.77
C VAL A 261 22.55 18.42 5.77
N TYR A 262 22.79 17.11 5.69
CA TYR A 262 24.12 16.50 5.68
C TYR A 262 24.52 16.06 4.26
N LYS A 263 25.82 16.13 3.97
CA LYS A 263 26.39 15.61 2.73
C LYS A 263 26.28 14.09 2.70
N THR A 264 25.65 13.54 1.66
CA THR A 264 25.52 12.10 1.36
C THR A 264 26.78 11.31 1.72
N GLY A 265 26.60 10.20 2.44
CA GLY A 265 27.70 9.33 2.90
C GLY A 265 28.60 9.92 4.00
N SER A 266 28.21 11.02 4.66
CA SER A 266 29.03 11.64 5.70
C SER A 266 28.23 12.43 6.74
N ASN A 267 28.85 12.72 7.88
CA ASN A 267 28.28 13.61 8.91
C ASN A 267 28.64 15.11 8.68
N LYS A 268 29.14 15.50 7.50
CA LYS A 268 29.45 16.90 7.19
C LYS A 268 28.15 17.66 6.89
N LYS A 269 27.84 18.70 7.66
CA LYS A 269 26.74 19.63 7.39
C LYS A 269 26.97 20.38 6.07
N LEU A 270 25.94 20.48 5.23
CA LEU A 270 25.91 21.32 4.02
C LEU A 270 25.13 22.61 4.25
N ALA A 271 23.98 22.50 4.93
CA ALA A 271 23.15 23.63 5.32
C ALA A 271 22.64 23.42 6.75
N SER A 272 22.37 24.54 7.43
CA SER A 272 21.70 24.59 8.73
C SER A 272 20.80 25.80 8.72
N TYR A 273 19.52 25.62 9.05
CA TYR A 273 18.52 26.67 9.03
C TYR A 273 17.70 26.64 10.32
N ASN A 274 17.26 27.81 10.78
CA ASN A 274 16.35 27.93 11.92
C ASN A 274 15.01 28.46 11.41
N GLY A 275 13.94 27.73 11.67
CA GLY A 275 12.57 28.08 11.32
C GLY A 275 11.66 28.03 12.54
N THR A 276 10.36 27.99 12.28
CA THR A 276 9.31 27.91 13.31
C THR A 276 8.37 26.76 12.93
N SER A 277 7.94 25.95 13.89
CA SER A 277 6.93 24.92 13.66
C SER A 277 5.59 25.53 13.20
N ASP A 278 4.76 24.71 12.57
CA ASP A 278 3.38 25.05 12.21
C ASP A 278 3.31 26.29 11.29
N SER A 279 4.34 26.47 10.46
CA SER A 279 4.49 27.53 9.46
C SER A 279 5.52 27.11 8.41
N PRO A 280 5.24 27.28 7.11
CA PRO A 280 6.21 26.94 6.07
C PRO A 280 7.39 27.90 6.10
N PHE A 281 8.59 27.38 5.85
CA PHE A 281 9.80 28.16 5.63
C PHE A 281 10.66 27.54 4.52
N GLN A 282 11.50 28.36 3.88
CA GLN A 282 12.36 27.93 2.79
C GLN A 282 13.83 28.27 3.07
N PHE A 283 14.74 27.40 2.65
CA PHE A 283 16.17 27.68 2.59
C PHE A 283 16.81 27.06 1.33
N LYS A 284 18.07 27.40 1.05
CA LYS A 284 18.79 26.93 -0.15
C LYS A 284 20.03 26.12 0.20
N VAL A 285 20.20 24.99 -0.47
CA VAL A 285 21.42 24.18 -0.50
C VAL A 285 22.12 24.45 -1.83
N SER A 286 23.37 24.92 -1.80
CA SER A 286 24.09 25.26 -3.03
C SER A 286 24.54 24.02 -3.79
N SER A 287 24.17 23.94 -5.07
CA SER A 287 24.59 22.91 -6.03
C SER A 287 24.45 21.47 -5.50
N PRO A 288 23.24 21.02 -5.14
CA PRO A 288 23.01 19.63 -4.79
C PRO A 288 23.28 18.73 -6.01
N LYS A 289 23.60 17.47 -5.74
CA LYS A 289 23.44 16.41 -6.73
C LYS A 289 21.96 16.05 -6.78
N LEU A 290 21.43 15.95 -7.98
CA LEU A 290 20.02 15.63 -8.17
C LEU A 290 19.76 14.15 -7.92
N TRP A 291 18.52 13.84 -7.55
CA TRP A 291 18.00 12.49 -7.52
C TRP A 291 17.36 12.15 -8.88
N SER A 292 17.65 10.96 -9.38
CA SER A 292 17.02 10.34 -10.56
C SER A 292 17.12 8.81 -10.48
N PRO A 293 16.43 8.05 -11.34
CA PRO A 293 16.59 6.59 -11.43
C PRO A 293 18.05 6.12 -11.61
N ASP A 294 18.88 6.88 -12.31
CA ASP A 294 20.28 6.52 -12.57
C ASP A 294 21.26 7.14 -11.57
N SER A 295 20.80 8.12 -10.79
CA SER A 295 21.57 8.76 -9.72
C SER A 295 20.70 9.01 -8.49
N PRO A 296 20.34 7.98 -7.70
CA PRO A 296 19.46 8.11 -6.54
C PRO A 296 20.18 8.76 -5.34
N THR A 297 20.61 10.02 -5.49
CA THR A 297 21.36 10.73 -4.45
C THR A 297 20.42 11.23 -3.35
N LEU A 298 20.50 10.59 -2.18
CA LEU A 298 19.76 10.99 -0.99
C LEU A 298 20.62 11.81 -0.01
N TYR A 299 19.98 12.73 0.68
CA TYR A 299 20.56 13.65 1.66
C TYR A 299 19.88 13.43 3.01
N LYS A 300 20.65 13.09 4.05
CA LYS A 300 20.13 12.96 5.41
C LYS A 300 19.77 14.34 5.96
N ILE A 301 18.61 14.42 6.57
CA ILE A 301 18.10 15.60 7.28
C ILE A 301 18.01 15.25 8.77
N ALA A 302 18.38 16.19 9.63
CA ALA A 302 18.00 16.15 11.04
C ALA A 302 17.14 17.37 11.34
N VAL A 303 16.02 17.16 12.01
CA VAL A 303 15.11 18.22 12.48
C VAL A 303 15.12 18.19 14.00
N THR A 304 15.08 19.36 14.64
CA THR A 304 15.07 19.48 16.10
C THR A 304 14.07 20.54 16.53
N LEU A 305 13.14 20.15 17.40
CA LEU A 305 12.06 20.96 17.95
C LEU A 305 12.17 20.90 19.49
N GLY A 306 12.71 21.94 20.11
CA GLY A 306 13.03 21.91 21.55
C GLY A 306 14.01 20.78 21.89
N THR A 307 13.53 19.75 22.59
CA THR A 307 14.29 18.53 22.90
C THR A 307 13.95 17.34 22.00
N ASP A 308 12.95 17.44 21.11
CA ASP A 308 12.62 16.37 20.15
C ASP A 308 13.59 16.46 18.98
N LYS A 309 14.06 15.30 18.53
CA LYS A 309 15.02 15.20 17.45
C LYS A 309 14.73 13.99 16.60
N VAL A 310 14.39 14.25 15.35
CA VAL A 310 14.08 13.24 14.35
C VAL A 310 15.10 13.27 13.22
N LEU A 311 15.29 12.12 12.59
CA LEU A 311 16.04 11.98 11.35
C LEU A 311 15.07 11.71 10.20
N SER A 312 15.43 12.20 9.03
CA SER A 312 14.66 12.12 7.78
C SER A 312 15.64 12.16 6.61
N TYR A 313 15.14 12.14 5.38
CA TYR A 313 15.97 12.30 4.18
C TYR A 313 15.16 12.88 3.02
N THR A 314 15.87 13.44 2.05
CA THR A 314 15.27 13.90 0.79
C THR A 314 16.21 13.64 -0.38
N GLY A 315 15.68 13.71 -1.61
CA GLY A 315 16.44 13.71 -2.86
C GLY A 315 16.08 14.96 -3.64
N PHE A 316 17.07 15.76 -4.03
CA PHE A 316 16.82 17.02 -4.75
C PHE A 316 16.34 16.72 -6.16
N ARG A 317 15.07 16.94 -6.45
CA ARG A 317 14.49 16.68 -7.78
C ARG A 317 13.20 17.45 -8.02
N THR A 318 12.91 17.75 -9.29
CA THR A 318 11.64 18.37 -9.70
C THR A 318 10.94 17.44 -10.69
N ILE A 319 9.70 17.07 -10.37
CA ILE A 319 8.76 16.50 -11.34
C ILE A 319 7.91 17.66 -11.89
N SER A 320 7.60 17.64 -13.19
CA SER A 320 6.72 18.63 -13.81
C SER A 320 6.13 18.08 -15.12
N LYS A 321 5.15 18.78 -15.70
CA LYS A 321 4.74 18.59 -17.10
C LYS A 321 5.27 19.75 -17.95
N GLY A 322 5.60 19.48 -19.21
CA GLY A 322 6.00 20.53 -20.14
C GLY A 322 5.92 20.09 -21.59
N THR A 323 5.96 21.05 -22.50
CA THR A 323 5.92 20.76 -23.95
C THR A 323 7.33 20.52 -24.47
N VAL A 324 7.56 19.34 -25.06
CA VAL A 324 8.81 18.92 -25.71
C VAL A 324 8.45 18.35 -27.08
N ASP A 325 9.06 18.88 -28.14
CA ASP A 325 8.74 18.51 -29.53
C ASP A 325 7.22 18.60 -29.86
N GLY A 326 6.56 19.66 -29.35
CA GLY A 326 5.12 19.88 -29.53
C GLY A 326 4.19 18.94 -28.74
N VAL A 327 4.74 17.98 -27.98
CA VAL A 327 3.98 17.01 -27.17
C VAL A 327 4.05 17.39 -25.69
N VAL A 328 2.96 17.23 -24.94
CA VAL A 328 2.96 17.35 -23.47
C VAL A 328 3.58 16.10 -22.86
N ARG A 329 4.68 16.27 -22.12
CA ARG A 329 5.50 15.17 -21.58
C ARG A 329 5.78 15.33 -20.08
N PRO A 330 5.98 14.22 -19.35
CA PRO A 330 6.48 14.24 -17.98
C PRO A 330 7.96 14.60 -18.00
N LEU A 331 8.36 15.52 -17.13
CA LEU A 331 9.74 15.96 -16.98
C LEU A 331 10.27 15.60 -15.60
N LEU A 332 11.48 15.05 -15.55
CA LEU A 332 12.27 14.90 -14.34
C LEU A 332 13.50 15.81 -14.46
N ASN A 333 13.64 16.74 -13.52
CA ASN A 333 14.73 17.72 -13.48
C ASN A 333 14.82 18.60 -14.75
N GLY A 334 13.68 18.88 -15.37
CA GLY A 334 13.57 19.68 -16.60
C GLY A 334 13.68 18.88 -17.91
N GLU A 335 14.12 17.62 -17.85
CA GLU A 335 14.33 16.74 -19.00
C GLU A 335 13.18 15.74 -19.17
N PHE A 336 12.84 15.36 -20.41
CA PHE A 336 11.82 14.34 -20.66
C PHE A 336 12.26 12.98 -20.08
N ILE A 337 11.40 12.39 -19.24
CA ILE A 337 11.57 11.05 -18.69
C ILE A 337 10.52 10.09 -19.26
N PHE A 338 10.93 9.03 -19.95
CA PHE A 338 10.00 7.97 -20.34
C PHE A 338 9.72 7.06 -19.14
N LEU A 339 8.47 7.03 -18.68
CA LEU A 339 8.08 6.27 -17.50
C LEU A 339 7.81 4.80 -17.90
N PHE A 340 8.74 3.89 -17.65
CA PHE A 340 8.56 2.48 -17.98
C PHE A 340 8.77 1.56 -16.78
N GLY A 341 7.72 0.80 -16.47
CA GLY A 341 7.61 0.01 -15.25
C GLY A 341 6.62 -1.14 -15.37
N THR A 342 6.45 -1.87 -14.28
CA THR A 342 5.44 -2.92 -14.15
C THR A 342 4.26 -2.50 -13.28
N LEU A 343 3.13 -3.15 -13.48
CA LEU A 343 2.05 -3.19 -12.49
C LEU A 343 2.53 -4.05 -11.30
N ASP A 344 2.45 -3.51 -10.09
CA ASP A 344 2.84 -4.21 -8.86
C ASP A 344 1.67 -4.29 -7.88
N GLN A 345 1.02 -5.46 -7.88
CA GLN A 345 -0.08 -5.85 -7.00
C GLN A 345 0.33 -5.91 -5.51
N GLY A 346 1.61 -6.14 -5.21
CA GLY A 346 2.11 -6.30 -3.84
C GLY A 346 1.60 -7.55 -3.10
N PHE A 347 1.29 -8.64 -3.81
CA PHE A 347 0.82 -9.90 -3.22
C PHE A 347 1.94 -10.94 -3.03
N TRP A 348 1.78 -11.77 -1.99
CA TRP A 348 2.69 -12.83 -1.57
C TRP A 348 1.93 -14.13 -1.28
N PRO A 349 2.36 -15.30 -1.79
CA PRO A 349 1.59 -16.53 -1.66
C PRO A 349 1.54 -17.06 -0.20
N ASP A 350 2.53 -16.70 0.61
CA ASP A 350 2.62 -17.05 2.02
C ASP A 350 2.07 -15.96 2.95
N GLY A 351 2.22 -14.67 2.59
CA GLY A 351 1.93 -13.50 3.42
C GLY A 351 0.80 -12.56 2.96
N ILE A 352 0.20 -12.80 1.79
CA ILE A 352 -0.84 -11.98 1.13
C ILE A 352 -0.36 -10.54 0.95
N TYR A 353 -0.79 -9.57 1.76
CA TYR A 353 -0.28 -8.19 1.68
C TYR A 353 1.07 -7.97 2.37
N THR A 354 1.48 -8.89 3.24
CA THR A 354 2.69 -8.75 4.06
C THR A 354 3.84 -9.53 3.40
N PRO A 355 4.87 -8.88 2.84
CA PRO A 355 6.07 -9.60 2.42
C PRO A 355 6.69 -10.33 3.63
N PRO A 356 7.29 -11.53 3.46
CA PRO A 356 7.88 -12.27 4.57
C PRO A 356 8.92 -11.48 5.39
N ASN A 357 9.68 -10.59 4.74
CA ASN A 357 10.63 -9.67 5.37
C ASN A 357 11.09 -8.60 4.37
N ARG A 358 11.95 -7.67 4.82
CA ARG A 358 12.52 -6.61 3.97
C ARG A 358 13.40 -7.13 2.82
N GLU A 359 14.05 -8.28 2.95
CA GLU A 359 14.84 -8.86 1.85
C GLU A 359 13.94 -9.33 0.71
N ALA A 360 12.86 -10.05 1.04
CA ALA A 360 11.84 -10.48 0.09
C ALA A 360 11.21 -9.27 -0.64
N MET A 361 10.78 -8.24 0.10
CA MET A 361 10.24 -6.99 -0.48
C MET A 361 11.24 -6.30 -1.43
N VAL A 362 12.53 -6.30 -1.09
CA VAL A 362 13.59 -5.68 -1.92
C VAL A 362 14.01 -6.58 -3.09
N TYR A 363 13.70 -7.88 -3.08
CA TYR A 363 13.98 -8.79 -4.20
C TYR A 363 13.24 -8.37 -5.47
N ASP A 364 11.93 -8.14 -5.37
CA ASP A 364 11.09 -7.75 -6.52
C ASP A 364 11.60 -6.44 -7.14
N LEU A 365 11.92 -5.44 -6.32
CA LEU A 365 12.52 -4.16 -6.76
C LEU A 365 13.89 -4.35 -7.44
N LYS A 366 14.73 -5.27 -6.92
CA LYS A 366 16.05 -5.56 -7.52
C LYS A 366 15.89 -6.26 -8.86
N MET A 367 14.93 -7.18 -8.98
CA MET A 367 14.62 -7.87 -10.23
C MET A 367 14.22 -6.83 -11.30
N LEU A 368 13.26 -5.95 -11.00
CA LEU A 368 12.82 -4.90 -11.92
C LEU A 368 13.97 -3.98 -12.37
N LYS A 369 14.73 -3.43 -11.42
CA LYS A 369 15.90 -2.59 -11.74
C LYS A 369 16.96 -3.35 -12.54
N SER A 370 17.09 -4.67 -12.32
CA SER A 370 18.05 -5.51 -13.05
C SER A 370 17.64 -5.81 -14.50
N LEU A 371 16.36 -5.70 -14.87
CA LEU A 371 15.86 -5.83 -16.24
C LEU A 371 15.94 -4.51 -17.03
N GLY A 372 16.06 -3.37 -16.34
CA GLY A 372 16.20 -2.04 -16.94
C GLY A 372 15.07 -1.08 -16.62
N PHE A 373 14.00 -1.51 -15.93
CA PHE A 373 12.90 -0.63 -15.55
C PHE A 373 13.37 0.55 -14.68
N ASN A 374 12.78 1.73 -14.93
CA ASN A 374 13.06 2.97 -14.19
C ASN A 374 11.91 3.39 -13.27
N MET A 375 10.77 2.72 -13.37
CA MET A 375 9.51 3.01 -12.67
C MET A 375 8.82 1.69 -12.27
N LEU A 376 7.87 1.74 -11.35
CA LEU A 376 6.78 0.76 -11.22
C LEU A 376 5.49 1.46 -10.75
N ARG A 377 4.33 0.88 -11.07
CA ARG A 377 3.01 1.34 -10.62
C ARG A 377 2.55 0.46 -9.48
N LYS A 378 2.52 0.99 -8.26
CA LYS A 378 1.98 0.29 -7.09
C LYS A 378 0.47 0.33 -7.17
N HIS A 379 -0.10 -0.79 -7.63
CA HIS A 379 -1.48 -0.87 -8.09
C HIS A 379 -2.46 -1.05 -6.93
N ILE A 380 -3.38 -0.10 -6.80
CA ILE A 380 -4.54 -0.06 -5.88
C ILE A 380 -4.27 -0.60 -4.45
N LYS A 381 -3.06 -0.37 -3.93
CA LYS A 381 -2.55 -0.79 -2.63
C LYS A 381 -1.56 0.26 -2.13
N VAL A 382 -1.42 0.46 -0.82
CA VAL A 382 -0.32 1.23 -0.21
C VAL A 382 0.63 0.24 0.46
N GLU A 383 1.94 0.36 0.26
CA GLU A 383 2.92 -0.52 0.94
C GLU A 383 3.33 0.03 2.30
N ASN A 384 4.15 -0.73 3.03
CA ASN A 384 4.81 -0.21 4.21
C ASN A 384 5.87 0.83 3.83
N ALA A 385 6.17 1.77 4.73
CA ALA A 385 7.08 2.90 4.49
C ALA A 385 8.52 2.51 4.06
N LEU A 386 8.99 1.28 4.34
CA LEU A 386 10.31 0.80 3.92
C LEU A 386 10.36 0.43 2.44
N PHE A 387 9.21 0.17 1.80
CA PHE A 387 9.10 -0.02 0.35
C PHE A 387 9.47 1.26 -0.41
N TYR A 388 8.85 2.38 -0.05
CA TYR A 388 9.14 3.70 -0.65
C TYR A 388 10.61 4.08 -0.41
N GLN A 389 11.13 3.85 0.80
CA GLN A 389 12.55 4.04 1.09
C GLN A 389 13.47 3.17 0.20
N ALA A 390 13.09 1.92 -0.09
CA ALA A 390 13.87 1.08 -1.00
C ALA A 390 13.86 1.63 -2.43
N CYS A 391 12.71 2.09 -2.94
CA CYS A 391 12.59 2.74 -4.25
C CYS A 391 13.44 4.02 -4.33
N ASP A 392 13.41 4.85 -3.28
CA ASP A 392 14.24 6.06 -3.15
C ASP A 392 15.74 5.74 -3.18
N GLN A 393 16.16 4.67 -2.50
CA GLN A 393 17.55 4.23 -2.42
C GLN A 393 18.05 3.59 -3.71
N MET A 394 17.16 2.92 -4.46
CA MET A 394 17.50 2.13 -5.65
C MET A 394 17.35 2.91 -6.96
N GLY A 395 16.65 4.05 -6.95
CA GLY A 395 16.37 4.81 -8.17
C GLY A 395 15.28 4.12 -9.01
N LEU A 396 14.12 3.90 -8.39
CA LEU A 396 12.88 3.54 -9.08
C LEU A 396 11.85 4.64 -8.82
N LEU A 397 11.24 5.16 -9.88
CA LEU A 397 10.08 6.04 -9.78
C LEU A 397 8.85 5.21 -9.38
N LEU A 398 7.91 5.82 -8.68
CA LEU A 398 6.63 5.21 -8.32
C LEU A 398 5.47 6.01 -8.92
N ILE A 399 4.57 5.32 -9.59
CA ILE A 399 3.17 5.75 -9.72
C ILE A 399 2.43 5.09 -8.55
N GLN A 400 1.82 5.88 -7.68
CA GLN A 400 1.14 5.39 -6.48
C GLN A 400 -0.37 5.53 -6.63
N ASP A 401 -1.06 4.40 -6.71
CA ASP A 401 -2.52 4.36 -6.76
C ASP A 401 -3.15 4.54 -5.38
N MET A 402 -4.27 5.26 -5.35
CA MET A 402 -5.26 5.13 -4.29
C MET A 402 -5.84 3.70 -4.30
N PRO A 403 -5.95 3.01 -3.15
CA PRO A 403 -6.66 1.74 -3.09
C PRO A 403 -8.09 1.87 -3.61
N ALA A 404 -8.40 1.11 -4.66
CA ALA A 404 -9.65 1.23 -5.37
C ALA A 404 -10.84 0.80 -4.50
N LEU A 405 -11.98 1.46 -4.73
CA LEU A 405 -13.28 0.95 -4.35
C LEU A 405 -13.59 -0.33 -5.14
N ARG A 406 -14.65 -1.05 -4.79
CA ARG A 406 -15.10 -2.23 -5.56
C ARG A 406 -15.42 -1.85 -7.03
N PRO A 407 -15.20 -2.76 -8.00
CA PRO A 407 -15.65 -2.56 -9.39
C PRO A 407 -17.15 -2.26 -9.47
N LEU A 408 -17.58 -1.61 -10.56
CA LEU A 408 -19.00 -1.39 -10.85
C LEU A 408 -19.75 -2.73 -10.90
N GLN A 409 -20.64 -2.95 -9.93
CA GLN A 409 -21.46 -4.15 -9.86
C GLN A 409 -22.94 -3.79 -9.91
N SER A 410 -23.67 -4.51 -10.76
CA SER A 410 -25.10 -4.31 -10.95
C SER A 410 -25.87 -5.56 -10.55
N LYS A 411 -26.88 -5.40 -9.69
CA LYS A 411 -27.78 -6.48 -9.27
C LYS A 411 -29.14 -6.32 -9.91
N THR A 412 -29.49 -7.29 -10.75
CA THR A 412 -30.86 -7.45 -11.27
C THR A 412 -31.69 -8.23 -10.24
N PHE A 413 -32.74 -7.59 -9.72
CA PHE A 413 -33.68 -8.19 -8.79
C PHE A 413 -34.76 -9.00 -9.53
N SER A 414 -35.53 -9.82 -8.80
CA SER A 414 -36.59 -10.68 -9.35
C SER A 414 -37.73 -9.93 -10.04
N ASN A 415 -37.85 -8.62 -9.82
CA ASN A 415 -38.77 -7.71 -10.50
C ASN A 415 -38.15 -7.05 -11.76
N CYS A 416 -37.02 -7.56 -12.24
CA CYS A 416 -36.21 -7.02 -13.35
C CYS A 416 -35.66 -5.60 -13.14
N THR A 417 -35.72 -5.04 -11.93
CA THR A 417 -35.00 -3.79 -11.61
C THR A 417 -33.52 -4.10 -11.48
N THR A 418 -32.67 -3.36 -12.18
CA THR A 418 -31.21 -3.42 -12.03
C THR A 418 -30.73 -2.23 -11.22
N VAL A 419 -30.01 -2.48 -10.13
CA VAL A 419 -29.38 -1.44 -9.30
C VAL A 419 -27.87 -1.58 -9.41
N THR A 420 -27.21 -0.50 -9.84
CA THR A 420 -25.74 -0.38 -9.76
C THR A 420 -25.37 0.05 -8.34
N TYR A 421 -24.43 -0.66 -7.72
CA TYR A 421 -23.83 -0.26 -6.46
C TYR A 421 -22.76 0.80 -6.71
N LEU A 422 -23.05 2.04 -6.32
CA LEU A 422 -22.14 3.19 -6.33
C LEU A 422 -21.96 3.69 -4.89
N PRO A 423 -20.83 4.35 -4.56
CA PRO A 423 -20.64 4.89 -3.22
C PRO A 423 -21.62 6.04 -2.95
N ASP A 424 -22.26 6.01 -1.78
CA ASP A 424 -23.05 7.12 -1.26
C ASP A 424 -22.17 8.31 -0.81
N GLY A 425 -22.78 9.36 -0.26
CA GLY A 425 -22.06 10.57 0.15
C GLY A 425 -21.06 10.34 1.29
N ASP A 426 -21.38 9.46 2.24
CA ASP A 426 -20.51 9.15 3.38
C ASP A 426 -19.34 8.26 2.93
N GLN A 427 -19.59 7.35 1.99
CA GLN A 427 -18.58 6.50 1.37
C GLN A 427 -17.63 7.30 0.47
N GLN A 428 -18.12 8.30 -0.28
CA GLN A 428 -17.27 9.23 -1.02
C GLN A 428 -16.46 10.15 -0.10
N ALA A 429 -17.04 10.62 1.01
CA ALA A 429 -16.29 11.38 2.01
C ALA A 429 -15.17 10.55 2.66
N GLU A 430 -15.44 9.27 2.96
CA GLU A 430 -14.44 8.34 3.50
C GLU A 430 -13.33 7.98 2.49
N PHE A 431 -13.67 7.81 1.21
CA PHE A 431 -12.69 7.67 0.12
C PHE A 431 -11.79 8.92 0.02
N THR A 432 -12.40 10.11 0.05
CA THR A 432 -11.69 11.40 0.03
C THR A 432 -10.74 11.52 1.22
N ARG A 433 -11.21 11.22 2.43
CA ARG A 433 -10.38 11.22 3.65
C ARG A 433 -9.18 10.27 3.57
N GLN A 434 -9.35 9.08 2.97
CA GLN A 434 -8.24 8.15 2.78
C GLN A 434 -7.27 8.59 1.68
N LEU A 435 -7.75 9.27 0.63
CA LEU A 435 -6.89 9.91 -0.37
C LEU A 435 -6.04 11.04 0.26
N GLU A 436 -6.63 11.86 1.14
CA GLU A 436 -5.89 12.87 1.90
C GLU A 436 -4.79 12.24 2.77
N LEU A 437 -5.08 11.11 3.44
CA LEU A 437 -4.10 10.38 4.25
C LEU A 437 -2.99 9.78 3.38
N LEU A 438 -3.32 9.19 2.23
CA LEU A 438 -2.33 8.63 1.29
C LEU A 438 -1.32 9.70 0.88
N VAL A 439 -1.79 10.84 0.36
CA VAL A 439 -0.92 11.90 -0.14
C VAL A 439 -0.07 12.48 1.00
N ASN A 440 -0.66 12.86 2.14
CA ASN A 440 0.10 13.47 3.23
C ASN A 440 1.17 12.53 3.81
N GLN A 441 0.86 11.26 4.04
CA GLN A 441 1.82 10.30 4.60
C GLN A 441 2.98 9.95 3.65
N HIS A 442 2.83 10.19 2.33
CA HIS A 442 3.77 9.70 1.32
C HIS A 442 4.42 10.79 0.43
N LYS A 443 3.93 12.04 0.43
CA LYS A 443 4.50 13.16 -0.34
C LYS A 443 5.99 13.49 -0.06
N ASN A 444 6.58 12.93 0.99
CA ASN A 444 8.01 13.11 1.29
C ASN A 444 8.95 12.14 0.55
N TYR A 445 8.46 11.06 -0.07
CA TYR A 445 9.31 10.08 -0.76
C TYR A 445 9.70 10.56 -2.18
N PRO A 446 11.00 10.78 -2.50
CA PRO A 446 11.44 11.23 -3.82
C PRO A 446 11.04 10.32 -4.99
N SER A 447 10.91 9.01 -4.76
CA SER A 447 10.51 8.03 -5.79
C SER A 447 9.14 8.31 -6.38
N ILE A 448 8.15 8.72 -5.57
CA ILE A 448 6.80 8.96 -6.08
C ILE A 448 6.82 10.12 -7.07
N ALA A 449 6.37 9.85 -8.30
CA ALA A 449 6.33 10.77 -9.43
C ALA A 449 4.91 11.20 -9.79
N ALA A 450 3.94 10.30 -9.60
CA ALA A 450 2.52 10.56 -9.85
C ALA A 450 1.61 9.88 -8.84
N TRP A 451 0.44 10.48 -8.62
CA TRP A 451 -0.68 9.91 -7.86
C TRP A 451 -1.77 9.44 -8.81
N VAL A 452 -2.29 8.22 -8.62
CA VAL A 452 -3.49 7.73 -9.32
C VAL A 452 -4.71 7.80 -8.39
N ILE A 453 -5.83 8.38 -8.85
CA ILE A 453 -7.06 8.51 -8.03
C ILE A 453 -8.04 7.37 -8.28
N TYR A 454 -8.43 7.14 -9.54
CA TYR A 454 -9.31 6.03 -9.93
C TYR A 454 -8.63 5.11 -10.93
N ASN A 455 -8.88 3.81 -10.77
CA ASN A 455 -8.52 2.77 -11.73
C ASN A 455 -9.80 2.22 -12.37
N GLU A 456 -9.88 2.25 -13.70
CA GLU A 456 -10.94 1.57 -14.49
C GLU A 456 -12.40 1.95 -14.12
N GLY A 457 -12.61 3.12 -13.52
CA GLY A 457 -13.90 3.54 -12.99
C GLY A 457 -14.42 2.75 -11.78
N TRP A 458 -13.57 1.99 -11.09
CA TRP A 458 -13.97 1.20 -9.92
C TRP A 458 -14.47 2.11 -8.79
N GLY A 459 -15.79 2.07 -8.56
CA GLY A 459 -16.51 2.96 -7.64
C GLY A 459 -16.54 4.44 -8.03
N GLN A 460 -16.08 4.81 -9.23
CA GLN A 460 -16.18 6.18 -9.73
C GLN A 460 -17.66 6.53 -9.97
N VAL A 461 -18.10 7.68 -9.45
CA VAL A 461 -19.48 8.16 -9.66
C VAL A 461 -19.54 9.02 -10.91
N ILE A 462 -20.19 8.50 -11.95
CA ILE A 462 -20.26 9.13 -13.28
C ILE A 462 -21.19 10.37 -13.37
N THR A 463 -21.79 10.80 -12.25
CA THR A 463 -22.62 12.00 -12.18
C THR A 463 -21.85 13.12 -11.49
N GLY A 464 -21.60 14.22 -12.21
CA GLY A 464 -20.91 15.39 -11.67
C GLY A 464 -19.38 15.31 -11.65
N TYR A 465 -18.81 14.18 -12.07
CA TYR A 465 -17.37 13.97 -12.30
C TYR A 465 -16.49 14.38 -11.10
N PRO A 466 -16.63 13.69 -9.94
CA PRO A 466 -15.93 14.03 -8.70
C PRO A 466 -14.40 14.00 -8.85
N GLU A 467 -13.86 13.27 -9.83
CA GLU A 467 -12.44 13.26 -10.17
C GLU A 467 -11.85 14.66 -10.39
N PHE A 468 -12.59 15.64 -10.90
CA PHE A 468 -12.10 17.02 -11.01
C PHE A 468 -11.85 17.66 -9.63
N GLY A 469 -12.79 17.50 -8.70
CA GLY A 469 -12.64 18.01 -7.33
C GLY A 469 -11.53 17.28 -6.55
N LEU A 470 -11.41 15.97 -6.75
CA LEU A 470 -10.34 15.16 -6.15
C LEU A 470 -8.96 15.47 -6.74
N THR A 471 -8.88 15.79 -8.04
CA THR A 471 -7.65 16.27 -8.68
C THR A 471 -7.17 17.56 -8.03
N GLU A 472 -8.06 18.54 -7.87
CA GLU A 472 -7.71 19.82 -7.23
C GLU A 472 -7.36 19.65 -5.74
N LEU A 473 -7.98 18.71 -5.03
CA LEU A 473 -7.60 18.35 -3.67
C LEU A 473 -6.18 17.79 -3.62
N VAL A 474 -5.85 16.79 -4.44
CA VAL A 474 -4.50 16.21 -4.51
C VAL A 474 -3.47 17.27 -4.89
N ARG A 475 -3.78 18.16 -5.84
CA ARG A 475 -2.92 19.28 -6.27
C ARG A 475 -2.68 20.31 -5.16
N GLN A 476 -3.65 20.53 -4.27
CA GLN A 476 -3.50 21.39 -3.09
C GLN A 476 -2.66 20.75 -1.98
N LEU A 477 -2.77 19.43 -1.80
CA LEU A 477 -1.99 18.67 -0.80
C LEU A 477 -0.53 18.46 -1.22
N ASP A 478 -0.31 18.24 -2.51
CA ASP A 478 1.00 18.00 -3.11
C ASP A 478 1.10 18.58 -4.53
N PRO A 479 1.53 19.86 -4.65
CA PRO A 479 1.75 20.50 -5.96
C PRO A 479 3.08 20.09 -6.62
N THR A 480 3.77 19.04 -6.13
CA THR A 480 5.13 18.66 -6.57
C THR A 480 5.18 17.40 -7.44
N ARG A 481 4.00 16.82 -7.74
CA ARG A 481 3.83 15.57 -8.50
C ARG A 481 2.75 15.70 -9.55
N LEU A 482 2.75 14.78 -10.51
CA LEU A 482 1.71 14.66 -11.52
C LEU A 482 0.51 13.89 -10.95
N ILE A 483 -0.67 14.09 -11.53
CA ILE A 483 -1.91 13.43 -11.11
C ILE A 483 -2.54 12.72 -12.29
N ASP A 484 -2.73 11.40 -12.17
CA ASP A 484 -3.47 10.58 -13.12
C ASP A 484 -4.84 10.26 -12.51
N SER A 485 -5.84 11.05 -12.86
CA SER A 485 -7.11 11.05 -12.12
C SER A 485 -7.97 9.81 -12.40
N THR A 486 -7.81 9.20 -13.57
CA THR A 486 -8.64 8.10 -14.09
C THR A 486 -7.84 7.26 -15.08
N THR A 487 -7.29 6.11 -14.66
CA THR A 487 -6.57 5.20 -15.55
C THR A 487 -7.53 4.29 -16.32
N GLY A 488 -7.17 3.97 -17.56
CA GLY A 488 -7.88 2.98 -18.38
C GLY A 488 -9.18 3.46 -19.03
N TRP A 489 -10.24 3.60 -18.22
CA TRP A 489 -11.63 3.79 -18.68
C TRP A 489 -12.30 4.95 -17.95
N PHE A 490 -13.37 5.50 -18.54
CA PHE A 490 -14.20 6.57 -17.95
C PHE A 490 -13.43 7.86 -17.60
N ASP A 491 -12.39 8.16 -18.36
CA ASP A 491 -11.67 9.44 -18.34
C ASP A 491 -12.50 10.56 -18.98
N HIS A 492 -12.80 11.60 -18.19
CA HIS A 492 -13.53 12.80 -18.60
C HIS A 492 -12.65 14.05 -18.78
N GLY A 493 -11.31 13.90 -18.74
CA GLY A 493 -10.36 15.00 -18.94
C GLY A 493 -9.78 15.62 -17.66
N ALA A 494 -9.77 14.87 -16.55
CA ALA A 494 -9.18 15.31 -15.29
C ALA A 494 -7.68 14.89 -15.20
N GLY A 495 -6.89 15.67 -14.46
CA GLY A 495 -5.48 15.36 -14.22
C GLY A 495 -4.52 15.75 -15.36
N ASP A 496 -3.30 15.22 -15.28
CA ASP A 496 -2.16 15.55 -16.14
C ASP A 496 -1.92 14.49 -17.24
N PHE A 497 -2.51 13.31 -17.11
CA PHE A 497 -2.35 12.17 -18.03
C PHE A 497 -3.61 11.92 -18.86
N SER A 498 -3.41 11.45 -20.09
CA SER A 498 -4.41 10.79 -20.93
C SER A 498 -3.98 9.32 -21.02
N ASP A 499 -4.53 8.54 -20.12
CA ASP A 499 -4.19 7.14 -19.89
C ASP A 499 -5.17 6.18 -20.58
N ASN A 500 -4.73 4.96 -20.88
CA ASN A 500 -5.61 3.88 -21.33
C ASN A 500 -5.06 2.48 -21.02
N HIS A 501 -5.96 1.50 -20.96
CA HIS A 501 -5.66 0.09 -20.69
C HIS A 501 -5.92 -0.75 -21.96
N HIS A 502 -4.88 -1.37 -22.52
CA HIS A 502 -4.99 -2.25 -23.68
C HIS A 502 -4.03 -3.43 -23.56
N TYR A 503 -4.45 -4.45 -22.80
CA TYR A 503 -3.66 -5.62 -22.44
C TYR A 503 -3.04 -6.37 -23.63
N ALA A 504 -3.76 -6.46 -24.76
CA ALA A 504 -3.33 -7.25 -25.91
C ALA A 504 -2.41 -6.53 -26.89
N ASN A 505 -2.47 -5.19 -27.01
CA ASN A 505 -1.60 -4.35 -27.86
C ASN A 505 -1.69 -2.89 -27.34
N PRO A 506 -0.59 -2.16 -27.08
CA PRO A 506 -0.64 -0.80 -26.55
C PRO A 506 -1.28 0.21 -27.54
N GLN A 507 -1.83 1.32 -27.03
CA GLN A 507 -2.36 2.47 -27.79
C GLN A 507 -1.99 3.79 -27.10
N CYS A 508 -0.69 4.04 -26.97
CA CYS A 508 -0.12 5.13 -26.21
C CYS A 508 0.03 6.41 -27.04
N GLY A 509 -0.74 7.46 -26.73
CA GLY A 509 -0.62 8.76 -27.40
C GLY A 509 -0.86 8.72 -28.92
N SER A 510 -1.61 7.73 -29.41
CA SER A 510 -1.82 7.42 -30.83
C SER A 510 -2.96 8.22 -31.47
N PRO A 511 -2.95 8.45 -32.80
CA PRO A 511 -4.06 9.07 -33.54
C PRO A 511 -5.24 8.11 -33.79
N PHE A 512 -5.22 6.92 -33.18
CA PHE A 512 -6.24 5.88 -33.22
C PHE A 512 -6.52 5.38 -31.80
N TYR A 513 -7.74 4.89 -31.57
CA TYR A 513 -8.23 4.46 -30.26
C TYR A 513 -9.27 3.33 -30.40
N SER A 514 -9.37 2.47 -29.40
CA SER A 514 -10.47 1.49 -29.27
C SER A 514 -11.76 2.18 -28.83
N ILE A 515 -12.91 1.73 -29.34
CA ILE A 515 -14.23 2.35 -29.07
C ILE A 515 -14.60 2.42 -27.56
N ASN A 516 -14.06 1.52 -26.74
CA ASN A 516 -14.30 1.50 -25.29
C ASN A 516 -13.46 2.55 -24.53
N SER A 517 -12.46 3.14 -25.16
CA SER A 517 -11.54 4.13 -24.58
C SER A 517 -11.83 5.52 -25.12
N SER A 518 -11.54 6.56 -24.33
CA SER A 518 -11.52 7.93 -24.84
C SER A 518 -10.39 8.09 -25.88
N PRO A 519 -10.57 8.91 -26.94
CA PRO A 519 -9.46 9.29 -27.82
C PRO A 519 -8.35 9.99 -27.04
N TYR A 520 -7.09 9.83 -27.48
CA TYR A 520 -5.95 10.53 -26.86
C TYR A 520 -6.15 12.05 -26.85
N ASP A 521 -5.96 12.65 -25.68
CA ASP A 521 -6.01 14.09 -25.47
C ASP A 521 -4.60 14.73 -25.58
N PRO A 522 -4.31 15.50 -26.64
CA PRO A 522 -2.99 16.10 -26.87
C PRO A 522 -2.62 17.20 -25.87
N SER A 523 -3.53 17.64 -24.99
CA SER A 523 -3.22 18.56 -23.90
C SER A 523 -2.65 17.87 -22.65
N ARG A 524 -2.67 16.53 -22.61
CA ARG A 524 -2.22 15.70 -21.49
C ARG A 524 -1.12 14.70 -21.91
N ILE A 525 -0.44 14.16 -20.92
CA ILE A 525 0.63 13.18 -21.09
C ILE A 525 0.05 11.85 -21.59
N GLY A 526 0.44 11.39 -22.77
CA GLY A 526 0.03 10.07 -23.27
C GLY A 526 0.72 8.93 -22.54
N LEU A 527 -0.06 8.07 -21.87
CA LEU A 527 0.42 6.92 -21.09
C LEU A 527 -0.32 5.63 -21.48
N GLN A 528 0.40 4.50 -21.42
CA GLN A 528 -0.19 3.16 -21.46
C GLN A 528 -0.26 2.60 -20.03
N GLY A 529 -1.36 2.85 -19.33
CA GLY A 529 -1.52 2.60 -17.89
C GLY A 529 -1.55 1.14 -17.49
N GLU A 530 -1.96 0.26 -18.40
CA GLU A 530 -1.78 -1.21 -18.36
C GLU A 530 -1.71 -1.78 -19.79
N PHE A 531 -0.69 -2.61 -20.07
CA PHE A 531 -0.59 -3.46 -21.27
C PHE A 531 0.25 -4.71 -21.00
N GLY A 532 0.38 -5.63 -21.97
CA GLY A 532 1.25 -6.80 -21.82
C GLY A 532 0.62 -7.95 -21.04
N GLY A 533 -0.71 -8.06 -21.04
CA GLY A 533 -1.48 -9.10 -20.33
C GLY A 533 -1.37 -10.51 -20.92
N ILE A 534 -0.20 -10.86 -21.45
CA ILE A 534 0.18 -12.18 -21.95
C ILE A 534 0.66 -13.02 -20.77
N GLY A 535 0.05 -14.19 -20.58
CA GLY A 535 0.42 -15.14 -19.53
C GLY A 535 1.12 -16.37 -20.08
N GLN A 536 1.77 -17.12 -19.18
CA GLN A 536 2.27 -18.44 -19.49
C GLN A 536 1.94 -19.39 -18.34
N ASN A 537 1.21 -20.46 -18.64
CA ASN A 537 0.90 -21.49 -17.66
C ASN A 537 2.17 -22.34 -17.41
N VAL A 538 2.66 -22.31 -16.18
CA VAL A 538 3.88 -23.01 -15.73
C VAL A 538 3.53 -24.37 -15.10
N SER A 539 4.50 -25.05 -14.47
CA SER A 539 4.21 -26.27 -13.71
C SER A 539 3.39 -25.96 -12.44
N ILE A 540 2.62 -26.94 -11.97
CA ILE A 540 1.83 -26.85 -10.72
C ILE A 540 2.68 -26.55 -9.47
N GLU A 541 4.00 -26.72 -9.56
CA GLU A 541 4.98 -26.41 -8.51
C GLU A 541 5.15 -24.88 -8.29
N HIS A 542 4.79 -24.06 -9.28
CA HIS A 542 4.92 -22.60 -9.24
C HIS A 542 3.57 -21.87 -9.32
N LEU A 543 2.47 -22.60 -9.53
CA LEU A 543 1.11 -22.06 -9.55
C LEU A 543 0.53 -22.00 -8.13
N TRP A 544 -0.43 -21.09 -7.93
CA TRP A 544 -1.29 -21.12 -6.76
C TRP A 544 -2.18 -22.37 -6.83
N ASN A 545 -1.84 -23.40 -6.06
CA ASN A 545 -2.47 -24.72 -6.14
C ASN A 545 -3.84 -24.76 -5.42
N VAL A 546 -4.76 -23.94 -5.91
CA VAL A 546 -6.16 -23.83 -5.51
C VAL A 546 -7.00 -24.01 -6.78
N GLN A 547 -7.91 -24.99 -6.78
CA GLN A 547 -8.59 -25.42 -8.01
C GLN A 547 -9.44 -24.29 -8.62
N GLU A 548 -10.06 -23.46 -7.78
CA GLU A 548 -10.83 -22.28 -8.17
C GLU A 548 -9.97 -21.27 -8.95
N ALA A 549 -8.74 -21.00 -8.50
CA ALA A 549 -7.81 -20.12 -9.21
C ALA A 549 -7.33 -20.73 -10.52
N ILE A 550 -6.94 -22.02 -10.52
CA ILE A 550 -6.52 -22.77 -11.70
C ILE A 550 -7.61 -22.76 -12.78
N ASN A 551 -8.88 -22.92 -12.40
CA ASN A 551 -10.03 -22.87 -13.31
C ASN A 551 -10.22 -21.50 -14.00
N THR A 552 -9.54 -20.45 -13.51
CA THR A 552 -9.65 -19.08 -14.04
C THR A 552 -8.42 -18.59 -14.79
N ILE A 553 -7.35 -19.39 -14.90
CA ILE A 553 -6.11 -19.04 -15.62
C ILE A 553 -6.38 -18.61 -17.07
N ASN A 554 -7.35 -19.24 -17.73
CA ASN A 554 -7.74 -18.95 -19.12
C ASN A 554 -8.52 -17.64 -19.32
N GLN A 555 -8.74 -16.86 -18.25
CA GLN A 555 -9.30 -15.50 -18.34
C GLN A 555 -8.21 -14.45 -18.61
N THR A 556 -6.93 -14.81 -18.44
CA THR A 556 -5.79 -13.99 -18.87
C THR A 556 -5.89 -13.72 -20.37
N TYR A 557 -5.67 -12.47 -20.79
CA TYR A 557 -5.99 -11.97 -22.13
C TYR A 557 -5.37 -12.76 -23.28
N GLU A 558 -4.17 -13.28 -23.09
CA GLU A 558 -3.47 -14.19 -24.00
C GLU A 558 -2.69 -15.21 -23.16
N ILE A 559 -2.60 -16.47 -23.59
CA ILE A 559 -1.83 -17.53 -22.91
C ILE A 559 -0.88 -18.18 -23.91
N ASP A 560 0.41 -18.02 -23.68
CA ASP A 560 1.50 -18.62 -24.43
C ASP A 560 1.78 -20.07 -23.98
N GLU A 561 1.98 -20.96 -24.94
CA GLU A 561 2.27 -22.38 -24.69
C GLU A 561 3.66 -22.60 -24.05
N THR A 562 4.62 -21.72 -24.36
CA THR A 562 6.02 -21.84 -23.89
C THR A 562 6.61 -20.48 -23.56
N ASN A 563 7.64 -20.46 -22.69
CA ASN A 563 8.36 -19.23 -22.38
C ASN A 563 9.06 -18.61 -23.61
N VAL A 564 9.35 -19.40 -24.65
CA VAL A 564 9.90 -18.91 -25.93
C VAL A 564 8.83 -18.15 -26.71
N ALA A 565 7.60 -18.67 -26.77
CA ALA A 565 6.47 -17.97 -27.37
C ALA A 565 6.14 -16.68 -26.60
N TRP A 566 6.12 -16.73 -25.27
CA TRP A 566 5.90 -15.57 -24.40
C TRP A 566 6.94 -14.46 -24.61
N ASN A 567 8.24 -14.79 -24.66
CA ASN A 567 9.27 -13.78 -24.92
C ASN A 567 9.22 -13.22 -26.35
N TYR A 568 8.84 -14.04 -27.34
CA TYR A 568 8.57 -13.56 -28.70
C TYR A 568 7.38 -12.60 -28.73
N ARG A 569 6.28 -12.93 -28.05
CA ARG A 569 5.09 -12.08 -27.99
C ARG A 569 5.38 -10.76 -27.26
N ALA A 570 6.14 -10.82 -26.15
CA ALA A 570 6.61 -9.65 -25.43
C ALA A 570 7.46 -8.72 -26.31
N HIS A 571 8.38 -9.27 -27.10
CA HIS A 571 9.20 -8.49 -28.03
C HIS A 571 8.36 -7.66 -29.01
N LEU A 572 7.27 -8.25 -29.53
CA LEU A 572 6.34 -7.55 -30.43
C LEU A 572 5.63 -6.40 -29.72
N LEU A 573 5.14 -6.61 -28.50
CA LEU A 573 4.44 -5.58 -27.71
C LEU A 573 5.35 -4.42 -27.30
N LEU A 574 6.58 -4.72 -26.90
CA LEU A 574 7.59 -3.71 -26.59
C LEU A 574 8.02 -2.95 -27.85
N THR A 575 8.10 -3.64 -29.00
CA THR A 575 8.35 -3.02 -30.31
C THR A 575 7.23 -2.08 -30.73
N GLU A 576 5.96 -2.45 -30.52
CA GLU A 576 4.80 -1.61 -30.83
C GLU A 576 4.77 -0.35 -29.94
N LEU A 577 5.02 -0.49 -28.63
CA LEU A 577 5.14 0.67 -27.72
C LEU A 577 6.29 1.60 -28.13
N LYS A 578 7.42 1.03 -28.57
CA LYS A 578 8.58 1.77 -29.10
C LYS A 578 8.25 2.53 -30.38
N GLU A 579 7.51 1.92 -31.30
CA GLU A 579 7.05 2.59 -32.52
C GLU A 579 6.09 3.75 -32.19
N GLN A 580 5.17 3.56 -31.25
CA GLN A 580 4.27 4.62 -30.77
C GLN A 580 5.03 5.76 -30.06
N THR A 581 6.11 5.44 -29.34
CA THR A 581 7.03 6.40 -28.72
C THR A 581 7.81 7.20 -29.76
N ALA A 582 8.34 6.53 -30.79
CA ALA A 582 9.07 7.18 -31.87
C ALA A 582 8.15 8.07 -32.72
N MET A 583 6.95 7.60 -33.08
CA MET A 583 6.10 8.21 -34.10
C MET A 583 5.00 9.15 -33.56
N PHE A 584 4.53 8.97 -32.32
CA PHE A 584 3.37 9.69 -31.79
C PHE A 584 3.68 10.38 -30.45
N SER A 585 2.69 10.48 -29.54
CA SER A 585 2.81 11.23 -28.28
C SER A 585 3.08 10.37 -27.03
N CYS A 586 3.40 9.08 -27.20
CA CYS A 586 3.64 8.21 -26.05
C CYS A 586 4.78 8.71 -25.16
N SER A 587 4.58 8.63 -23.84
CA SER A 587 5.54 9.08 -22.82
C SER A 587 5.79 8.05 -21.71
N GLY A 588 5.17 6.87 -21.77
CA GLY A 588 5.44 5.78 -20.84
C GLY A 588 4.57 4.55 -21.07
N GLY A 589 4.81 3.51 -20.27
CA GLY A 589 3.96 2.32 -20.24
C GLY A 589 4.16 1.47 -18.99
N VAL A 590 3.10 0.76 -18.60
CA VAL A 590 3.05 -0.12 -17.44
C VAL A 590 2.77 -1.55 -17.91
N TRP A 591 3.77 -2.42 -17.78
CA TRP A 591 3.63 -3.83 -18.12
C TRP A 591 2.92 -4.61 -17.00
N THR A 592 1.80 -5.26 -17.30
CA THR A 592 1.09 -6.16 -16.39
C THR A 592 1.74 -7.56 -16.48
N GLN A 593 2.46 -8.07 -15.46
CA GLN A 593 2.73 -7.48 -14.15
C GLN A 593 4.04 -8.01 -13.51
N THR A 594 4.39 -7.53 -12.31
CA THR A 594 5.66 -7.88 -11.62
C THR A 594 5.75 -9.38 -11.28
N THR A 595 4.72 -9.94 -10.67
CA THR A 595 4.60 -11.36 -10.32
C THR A 595 3.22 -11.88 -10.71
N ASP A 596 3.10 -13.18 -10.96
CA ASP A 596 1.79 -13.84 -10.95
C ASP A 596 1.10 -13.59 -9.61
N VAL A 597 -0.24 -13.60 -9.60
CA VAL A 597 -1.03 -13.54 -8.37
C VAL A 597 -2.23 -14.48 -8.51
N GLU A 598 -2.24 -15.53 -7.69
CA GLU A 598 -3.31 -16.54 -7.63
C GLU A 598 -3.72 -17.14 -8.99
N GLY A 599 -4.82 -16.66 -9.59
CA GLY A 599 -5.37 -17.13 -10.86
C GLY A 599 -4.92 -16.30 -12.07
N GLU A 600 -3.99 -15.37 -11.90
CA GLU A 600 -3.46 -14.48 -12.93
C GLU A 600 -1.98 -14.80 -13.19
N VAL A 601 -1.65 -15.31 -14.38
CA VAL A 601 -0.33 -15.93 -14.70
C VAL A 601 0.49 -15.16 -15.75
N ASN A 602 0.37 -13.83 -15.70
CA ASN A 602 0.99 -12.81 -16.57
C ASN A 602 2.16 -12.04 -15.89
N GLY A 603 2.73 -12.59 -14.82
CA GLY A 603 3.88 -12.00 -14.15
C GLY A 603 5.19 -12.13 -14.91
N LEU A 604 6.14 -11.21 -14.70
CA LEU A 604 7.55 -11.42 -15.06
C LEU A 604 8.16 -12.54 -14.21
N LEU A 605 7.75 -12.64 -12.94
CA LEU A 605 8.05 -13.74 -12.03
C LEU A 605 6.81 -14.62 -11.79
N THR A 606 7.01 -15.90 -11.51
CA THR A 606 6.00 -16.74 -10.87
C THR A 606 5.67 -16.25 -9.45
N TYR A 607 4.52 -16.64 -8.90
CA TYR A 607 4.02 -16.10 -7.63
C TYR A 607 4.96 -16.41 -6.44
N ASP A 608 5.69 -17.53 -6.51
CA ASP A 608 6.75 -17.94 -5.58
C ASP A 608 8.10 -17.24 -5.78
N ARG A 609 8.25 -16.40 -6.81
CA ARG A 609 9.49 -15.77 -7.28
C ARG A 609 10.61 -16.74 -7.72
N ARG A 610 10.31 -18.01 -8.03
CA ARG A 610 11.35 -18.99 -8.43
C ARG A 610 11.64 -19.05 -9.93
N VAL A 611 10.70 -18.66 -10.78
CA VAL A 611 10.88 -18.63 -12.24
C VAL A 611 10.73 -17.21 -12.75
N LEU A 612 11.80 -16.70 -13.38
CA LEU A 612 11.79 -15.47 -14.16
C LEU A 612 11.47 -15.82 -15.62
N ARG A 613 10.35 -15.33 -16.16
CA ARG A 613 9.95 -15.54 -17.56
C ARG A 613 10.82 -14.75 -18.57
N PRO A 614 11.13 -13.46 -18.36
CA PRO A 614 11.99 -12.68 -19.26
C PRO A 614 13.32 -13.34 -19.64
N ASP A 615 13.59 -13.43 -20.95
CA ASP A 615 14.97 -13.44 -21.42
C ASP A 615 15.59 -12.07 -21.08
N ALA A 616 16.38 -12.06 -20.02
CA ALA A 616 16.96 -10.83 -19.49
C ALA A 616 17.90 -10.11 -20.48
N THR A 617 18.37 -10.76 -21.55
CA THR A 617 19.16 -10.10 -22.59
C THR A 617 18.25 -9.40 -23.58
N GLN A 618 17.22 -10.09 -24.06
CA GLN A 618 16.22 -9.55 -24.97
C GLN A 618 15.50 -8.35 -24.34
N TRP A 619 14.96 -8.53 -23.12
CA TRP A 619 14.20 -7.49 -22.42
C TRP A 619 15.02 -6.23 -22.15
N LYS A 620 16.31 -6.37 -21.82
CA LYS A 620 17.22 -5.21 -21.69
C LYS A 620 17.38 -4.44 -22.99
N ALA A 621 17.49 -5.16 -24.11
CA ALA A 621 17.62 -4.54 -25.42
C ALA A 621 16.31 -3.84 -25.83
N ASP A 622 15.16 -4.46 -25.57
CA ASP A 622 13.83 -3.90 -25.87
C ASP A 622 13.54 -2.65 -25.00
N ILE A 623 13.86 -2.69 -23.71
CA ILE A 623 13.74 -1.55 -22.79
C ILE A 623 14.72 -0.43 -23.14
N ALA A 624 15.97 -0.75 -23.48
CA ALA A 624 16.92 0.25 -23.97
C ALA A 624 16.42 0.92 -25.26
N ALA A 625 15.85 0.16 -26.20
CA ALA A 625 15.29 0.68 -27.43
C ALA A 625 14.06 1.61 -27.20
N LEU A 626 13.25 1.35 -26.18
CA LEU A 626 12.19 2.27 -25.72
C LEU A 626 12.78 3.60 -25.24
N TYR A 627 13.82 3.56 -24.40
CA TYR A 627 14.49 4.76 -23.90
C TYR A 627 15.24 5.54 -25.00
N ASP A 628 15.90 4.85 -25.94
CA ASP A 628 16.53 5.48 -27.11
C ASP A 628 15.50 6.19 -28.01
N ALA A 629 14.34 5.55 -28.25
CA ALA A 629 13.23 6.15 -29.00
C ALA A 629 12.67 7.40 -28.31
N ALA A 630 12.55 7.38 -26.98
CA ALA A 630 12.12 8.52 -26.18
C ALA A 630 13.18 9.65 -26.19
N ALA A 631 14.46 9.33 -26.03
CA ALA A 631 15.55 10.31 -26.06
C ALA A 631 15.67 11.01 -27.44
N ALA A 632 15.41 10.28 -28.52
CA ALA A 632 15.32 10.86 -29.87
C ALA A 632 14.17 11.90 -30.02
N ARG A 633 13.11 11.78 -29.21
CA ARG A 633 12.01 12.78 -29.13
C ARG A 633 12.22 13.85 -28.05
N GLY A 634 13.22 13.69 -27.17
CA GLY A 634 13.58 14.67 -26.14
C GLY A 634 14.70 15.64 -26.52
N SER A 635 15.51 15.31 -27.53
CA SER A 635 16.79 15.99 -27.84
C SER A 635 16.73 17.10 -28.90
N GLY A 636 15.52 17.49 -29.35
CA GLY A 636 15.35 18.62 -30.26
C GLY A 636 15.65 19.98 -29.60
N GLU A 637 16.31 20.89 -30.32
CA GLU A 637 16.77 22.22 -29.84
C GLU A 637 15.63 23.24 -29.53
N GLY A 638 14.44 22.77 -29.15
CA GLY A 638 13.32 23.61 -28.72
C GLY A 638 13.31 23.80 -27.21
N ASN A 639 13.41 25.05 -26.73
CA ASN A 639 13.32 25.40 -25.32
C ASN A 639 12.13 24.70 -24.63
N ALA A 640 12.42 23.77 -23.72
CA ALA A 640 11.42 23.18 -22.84
C ALA A 640 10.73 24.30 -22.04
N THR A 641 9.46 24.57 -22.37
CA THR A 641 8.67 25.57 -21.66
C THR A 641 8.02 24.87 -20.47
N LEU A 642 8.62 25.04 -19.30
CA LEU A 642 8.07 24.61 -18.02
C LEU A 642 6.66 25.20 -17.86
N MET A 643 5.66 24.32 -17.79
CA MET A 643 4.36 24.70 -17.25
C MET A 643 4.40 24.45 -15.75
N ALA A 644 3.94 25.41 -14.95
CA ALA A 644 3.64 25.14 -13.55
C ALA A 644 2.57 24.04 -13.47
N LEU A 645 2.70 23.13 -12.50
CA LEU A 645 1.90 21.91 -12.40
C LEU A 645 0.39 22.19 -12.27
#